data_AF-A0A9P6VV41-F1
#
_entry.id   AF-A0A9P6VV41-F1
#
_cell.length_a   1.000
_cell.length_b   1.000
_cell.length_c   1.000
_cell.angle_alpha   90.00
_cell.angle_beta   90.00
_cell.angle_gamma   90.00
#
_symmetry.space_group_name_H-M   'P 1'
#
loop_
_entity.id
_entity.type
_entity.pdbx_description
1 polymer ?
#
loop_
_entity_poly.entity_id
_entity_poly.type
_entity_poly.pdbx_seq_one_letter_code
_entity_poly.pdbx_strand_id
1 'polypeptide(L)'
;MAAPNGLQGPHEPLPPPSSSSSAMMNGQLDFARSLADSSTPRLTGGLSATRPAPAPAAPAPAPASVADPPTAPIASTSKNPPTPPSLRQEDPLAVLLTTLSADDGESILSIAVEEARDDARDQLGHRFGTTSTSTSAGTGKRQAGRVYGGSQGGNIHVWDLATLSLRSRLTGHEGAVLALQLVPERDWLISASGDGTIRVWHTPTLSLVYLIHPPHDNTGDILSLAWIPFSMLAQGDPARNKNGNHHATAPPRIENRKPAGRLFAGCQDTSIQWIDLPPPFQLATEEEPYATNNTTGRMSPASAGSPHSPPIFKTPSRFFDSLTEADRAKSRVGVSSSSPSGRHSLSTSTVPTLTPSSPVGSLPKASPDSVGLTAEQEQTTTTTTMRKLEPHTVELQFDADCIAPFAHHGYVYCLTLAKSNERTVLVSGSGDENINLWQPGLDDLALLATLESEYDAVLAFAARDNTLFAGHQGGVIKVWDLDSLTCVRILRPHNHDILALSVLSSSLFSSAANGTVQRWDLRTFRLGGEWLAHDNIVLASDVRTLRRSRTQGWLLTGGNDATVKIWDVRDDDVTSPLSPLDRGFQGELFHTLAKLVSYRTIADSEHREECRQGALYLKRVLREMGAETNLLPGAPGKNPVVLATFRANAPPKPATTPRRKRVLYYGHYDVVSATASERWDHDPWKMSGQNGWLYGRGVTDNKGPILAIAAAASGLRRRQELEVDLVMAIEGEEETGSAGFQEAIKRNRDLIGDIDVILVSNSYWIGEDWPCLTFGLRGVIHATLRVQSSRENLHSGIWGGATAEPLTDLVRILASLTAPDGTVQIPGFLSDVRRLTAAERKLYETIVQRCQGGDTLKKLTSGSTISDPLQSLITRWRQPALSVHKVEVVGPAQKSLIPSAASAAVSIRIVPDQSLTDIISKFKAHLTAAFATLRTENKLTVEITQTADWWLGDLESPFVSAMAKCISAQWHLDPLFIREGGSVPSLPFLEQEFGAHAVHFPIGTSSDNAHLPNERIRVLNLEHGQTIVSKWLTRIAEI
;
A
#
# COMPACT_ATOMS: atom_id res chain seq x y z
N MET A 1 14.24 16.84 41.87
CA MET A 1 14.47 17.04 43.32
C MET A 1 13.12 16.96 44.05
N ALA A 2 13.13 16.68 45.35
CA ALA A 2 11.99 16.82 46.29
C ALA A 2 10.67 16.09 45.96
N ALA A 3 10.44 14.96 46.66
CA ALA A 3 9.13 14.63 47.26
C ALA A 3 9.06 15.30 48.67
N PRO A 4 8.14 15.03 49.63
CA PRO A 4 7.21 13.89 49.84
C PRO A 4 5.73 14.37 49.80
N ASN A 5 4.68 13.73 50.35
CA ASN A 5 4.55 12.56 51.24
C ASN A 5 3.17 11.86 51.08
N GLY A 6 2.90 10.80 51.86
CA GLY A 6 1.57 10.19 52.02
C GLY A 6 1.37 9.55 53.40
N LEU A 7 0.18 8.97 53.64
CA LEU A 7 -0.17 8.18 54.83
C LEU A 7 -1.18 7.06 54.47
N GLN A 8 -1.11 5.92 55.19
CA GLN A 8 -2.03 4.77 55.08
C GLN A 8 -2.99 4.79 56.28
N GLY A 9 -4.27 4.40 56.19
CA GLY A 9 -4.79 3.03 56.07
C GLY A 9 -5.64 2.72 57.33
N PRO A 10 -6.15 1.48 57.58
CA PRO A 10 -6.30 0.30 56.72
C PRO A 10 -7.79 -0.11 56.56
N HIS A 11 -8.06 -1.31 56.02
CA HIS A 11 -9.39 -1.96 55.99
C HIS A 11 -9.24 -3.47 56.28
N GLU A 12 -10.20 -4.07 56.99
CA GLU A 12 -10.36 -5.53 57.16
C GLU A 12 -11.65 -6.05 56.46
N PRO A 13 -11.78 -7.38 56.21
CA PRO A 13 -12.46 -7.84 54.98
C PRO A 13 -13.61 -8.86 55.13
N LEU A 14 -14.43 -8.94 54.06
CA LEU A 14 -15.32 -10.09 53.66
C LEU A 14 -16.54 -10.38 54.58
N PRO A 15 -17.59 -11.13 54.13
CA PRO A 15 -17.66 -12.00 52.94
C PRO A 15 -18.88 -11.82 51.97
N PRO A 16 -18.83 -12.42 50.78
CA PRO A 16 -19.97 -12.78 49.92
C PRO A 16 -20.24 -14.30 49.95
N PRO A 17 -21.20 -14.85 49.15
CA PRO A 17 -22.50 -14.31 48.72
C PRO A 17 -23.66 -15.21 49.18
N SER A 18 -24.91 -14.89 48.83
CA SER A 18 -25.97 -15.91 48.72
C SER A 18 -26.92 -15.60 47.57
N SER A 19 -27.47 -16.65 46.95
CA SER A 19 -28.37 -16.57 45.80
C SER A 19 -29.78 -17.02 46.19
N SER A 20 -30.79 -16.35 45.63
CA SER A 20 -32.17 -16.88 45.57
C SER A 20 -32.90 -16.25 44.38
N SER A 21 -34.00 -16.88 43.96
CA SER A 21 -34.78 -16.54 42.77
C SER A 21 -36.27 -16.46 43.11
N SER A 22 -37.11 -16.15 42.11
CA SER A 22 -38.59 -16.06 42.20
C SER A 22 -39.12 -14.83 42.95
N ALA A 23 -40.34 -14.32 42.70
CA ALA A 23 -41.22 -14.40 41.52
C ALA A 23 -42.36 -13.37 41.66
N MET A 24 -43.16 -13.20 40.60
CA MET A 24 -44.37 -12.34 40.54
C MET A 24 -44.04 -10.82 40.56
N MET A 25 -44.93 -9.91 40.13
CA MET A 25 -46.37 -10.04 39.87
C MET A 25 -46.80 -9.18 38.67
N ASN A 26 -47.78 -9.64 37.88
CA ASN A 26 -48.43 -8.81 36.86
C ASN A 26 -49.41 -7.82 37.50
N GLY A 27 -49.49 -6.60 36.95
CA GLY A 27 -50.44 -5.58 37.39
C GLY A 27 -50.68 -4.51 36.34
N GLN A 28 -51.63 -4.75 35.42
CA GLN A 28 -52.26 -3.67 34.68
C GLN A 28 -53.25 -2.94 35.58
N LEU A 29 -53.35 -1.62 35.47
CA LEU A 29 -54.56 -0.88 35.81
C LEU A 29 -54.57 0.45 35.05
N ASP A 30 -55.58 0.66 34.21
CA ASP A 30 -55.88 1.96 33.61
C ASP A 30 -56.42 2.93 34.67
N PHE A 31 -56.20 4.24 34.49
CA PHE A 31 -57.18 5.25 34.90
C PHE A 31 -57.11 6.49 34.01
N ALA A 32 -58.25 7.14 33.79
CA ALA A 32 -58.39 8.22 32.81
C ALA A 32 -59.27 9.38 33.29
N ARG A 33 -58.95 10.58 32.78
CA ARG A 33 -59.76 11.82 32.70
C ARG A 33 -60.26 12.49 34.00
N SER A 34 -59.87 13.75 34.15
CA SER A 34 -60.60 14.92 34.67
C SER A 34 -59.63 16.12 34.59
N LEU A 35 -59.96 17.40 34.39
CA LEU A 35 -61.21 18.16 34.34
C LEU A 35 -60.88 19.52 33.66
N ALA A 36 -61.81 20.17 32.94
CA ALA A 36 -61.95 21.65 32.86
C ALA A 36 -63.01 22.05 31.80
N ASP A 37 -63.75 23.13 32.07
CA ASP A 37 -64.79 23.69 31.19
C ASP A 37 -64.72 25.24 31.23
N SER A 38 -65.36 25.90 30.25
CA SER A 38 -66.07 27.21 30.33
C SER A 38 -65.83 28.28 29.23
N SER A 39 -66.98 28.67 28.63
CA SER A 39 -67.39 30.05 28.27
C SER A 39 -66.77 30.87 27.11
N THR A 40 -67.37 30.71 25.90
CA THR A 40 -68.04 31.78 25.07
C THR A 40 -67.24 32.95 24.45
N PRO A 41 -67.78 33.72 23.44
CA PRO A 41 -69.13 33.72 22.84
C PRO A 41 -69.18 33.50 21.29
N ARG A 42 -70.35 33.71 20.66
CA ARG A 42 -70.68 33.46 19.24
C ARG A 42 -71.01 34.73 18.45
N LEU A 43 -70.77 34.72 17.13
CA LEU A 43 -71.58 35.34 16.05
C LEU A 43 -71.39 34.48 14.78
N THR A 44 -72.23 33.50 14.40
CA THR A 44 -73.62 33.51 13.84
C THR A 44 -73.76 33.93 12.37
N GLY A 45 -74.05 32.95 11.51
CA GLY A 45 -74.53 33.11 10.11
C GLY A 45 -73.75 32.25 9.11
N GLY A 46 -74.34 31.38 8.30
CA GLY A 46 -75.74 30.91 8.25
C GLY A 46 -76.06 30.19 6.92
N LEU A 47 -76.95 29.19 6.94
CA LEU A 47 -77.42 28.36 5.80
C LEU A 47 -76.39 27.35 5.21
N SER A 48 -76.77 26.22 4.60
CA SER A 48 -77.91 25.31 4.88
C SER A 48 -77.75 23.96 4.16
N ALA A 49 -77.66 22.85 4.90
CA ALA A 49 -78.12 21.46 4.58
C ALA A 49 -77.69 20.76 3.25
N THR A 50 -77.82 19.45 3.01
CA THR A 50 -78.39 18.28 3.73
C THR A 50 -77.45 17.06 3.64
N ARG A 51 -77.69 16.01 4.45
CA ARG A 51 -77.02 14.69 4.39
C ARG A 51 -78.06 13.55 4.31
N PRO A 52 -77.80 12.49 3.53
CA PRO A 52 -78.24 11.15 3.94
C PRO A 52 -77.21 10.01 3.69
N ALA A 53 -77.46 8.86 4.34
CA ALA A 53 -76.89 7.51 4.18
C ALA A 53 -77.87 6.52 4.89
N PRO A 54 -77.82 5.16 4.78
CA PRO A 54 -76.76 4.28 4.25
C PRO A 54 -77.20 3.01 3.44
N ALA A 55 -76.22 2.17 3.02
CA ALA A 55 -76.28 0.70 2.74
C ALA A 55 -77.15 0.18 1.55
N PRO A 56 -77.09 -1.12 1.12
CA PRO A 56 -76.23 -2.27 1.48
C PRO A 56 -75.38 -2.85 0.28
N ALA A 57 -75.20 -4.18 0.11
CA ALA A 57 -74.06 -4.79 -0.64
C ALA A 57 -74.30 -6.12 -1.44
N ALA A 58 -73.28 -6.52 -2.24
CA ALA A 58 -73.01 -7.84 -2.89
C ALA A 58 -73.89 -8.27 -4.11
N PRO A 59 -73.55 -9.31 -4.93
CA PRO A 59 -72.36 -10.20 -4.97
C PRO A 59 -71.65 -10.27 -6.36
N ALA A 60 -70.90 -11.36 -6.66
CA ALA A 60 -70.10 -11.56 -7.89
C ALA A 60 -70.40 -12.91 -8.64
N PRO A 61 -69.97 -13.07 -9.92
CA PRO A 61 -69.96 -14.36 -10.63
C PRO A 61 -68.56 -14.84 -11.12
N ALA A 62 -68.47 -16.09 -11.63
CA ALA A 62 -67.25 -16.81 -12.04
C ALA A 62 -67.47 -17.68 -13.33
N PRO A 63 -66.54 -18.56 -13.81
CA PRO A 63 -66.35 -18.81 -15.26
C PRO A 63 -66.55 -20.28 -15.78
N ALA A 64 -66.33 -20.49 -17.10
CA ALA A 64 -66.17 -21.76 -17.87
C ALA A 64 -65.58 -21.40 -19.28
N SER A 65 -65.15 -22.23 -20.26
CA SER A 65 -64.72 -23.64 -20.53
C SER A 65 -64.09 -23.63 -21.98
N VAL A 66 -63.56 -24.64 -22.72
CA VAL A 66 -63.42 -26.13 -22.79
C VAL A 66 -62.05 -26.40 -23.50
N ALA A 67 -61.17 -27.40 -23.28
CA ALA A 67 -61.07 -28.63 -22.48
C ALA A 67 -61.52 -29.99 -23.10
N ASP A 68 -60.71 -30.62 -23.99
CA ASP A 68 -60.89 -32.03 -24.45
C ASP A 68 -59.55 -32.72 -24.92
N PRO A 69 -59.43 -34.08 -25.05
CA PRO A 69 -58.38 -34.81 -24.31
C PRO A 69 -57.49 -35.84 -25.10
N PRO A 70 -57.31 -37.14 -24.74
CA PRO A 70 -56.15 -37.62 -23.95
C PRO A 70 -55.35 -38.83 -24.50
N THR A 71 -54.18 -39.13 -23.92
CA THR A 71 -53.82 -40.49 -23.41
C THR A 71 -52.59 -40.48 -22.47
N ALA A 72 -52.43 -41.54 -21.67
CA ALA A 72 -51.35 -41.78 -20.68
C ALA A 72 -50.68 -43.17 -20.96
N PRO A 73 -49.77 -43.80 -20.16
CA PRO A 73 -49.58 -43.81 -18.69
C PRO A 73 -48.09 -43.46 -18.29
N ILE A 74 -47.48 -43.68 -17.10
CA ILE A 74 -47.64 -44.62 -15.95
C ILE A 74 -47.27 -43.94 -14.59
N ALA A 75 -47.79 -44.51 -13.50
CA ALA A 75 -47.50 -44.35 -12.06
C ALA A 75 -46.00 -44.47 -11.62
N SER A 76 -45.55 -44.17 -10.37
CA SER A 76 -46.13 -43.45 -9.20
C SER A 76 -45.09 -43.22 -8.07
N THR A 77 -45.22 -42.09 -7.35
CA THR A 77 -44.91 -41.87 -5.90
C THR A 77 -43.56 -42.29 -5.26
N SER A 78 -42.97 -41.31 -4.53
CA SER A 78 -42.33 -41.47 -3.20
C SER A 78 -40.96 -42.16 -3.06
N LYS A 79 -39.86 -41.36 -3.01
CA LYS A 79 -38.99 -41.20 -1.80
C LYS A 79 -37.75 -40.31 -1.99
N ASN A 80 -37.29 -39.76 -0.87
CA ASN A 80 -35.95 -39.21 -0.54
C ASN A 80 -35.45 -37.96 -1.32
N PRO A 81 -34.70 -37.05 -0.65
CA PRO A 81 -33.98 -35.96 -1.31
C PRO A 81 -32.61 -36.44 -1.84
N PRO A 82 -32.27 -36.20 -3.12
CA PRO A 82 -30.92 -36.42 -3.63
C PRO A 82 -30.02 -35.20 -3.40
N THR A 83 -28.80 -35.50 -2.93
CA THR A 83 -27.47 -34.96 -3.29
C THR A 83 -27.36 -33.55 -3.93
N PRO A 84 -26.44 -32.67 -3.48
CA PRO A 84 -26.16 -31.40 -4.15
C PRO A 84 -25.74 -31.60 -5.62
N PRO A 85 -26.03 -30.62 -6.52
CA PRO A 85 -25.79 -30.77 -7.94
C PRO A 85 -24.30 -30.88 -8.27
N SER A 86 -23.97 -31.83 -9.14
CA SER A 86 -22.62 -32.13 -9.60
C SER A 86 -21.95 -30.96 -10.32
N LEU A 87 -20.65 -30.76 -10.05
CA LEU A 87 -19.75 -30.00 -10.91
C LEU A 87 -19.92 -30.45 -12.37
N ARG A 88 -20.10 -29.50 -13.30
CA ARG A 88 -19.91 -29.77 -14.72
C ARG A 88 -18.42 -29.63 -15.04
N GLN A 89 -17.86 -30.71 -15.55
CA GLN A 89 -16.50 -30.79 -16.04
C GLN A 89 -16.46 -30.25 -17.48
N GLU A 90 -15.84 -29.09 -17.68
CA GLU A 90 -15.38 -28.63 -18.99
C GLU A 90 -13.86 -28.43 -18.90
N ASP A 91 -13.11 -29.36 -19.49
CA ASP A 91 -11.66 -29.28 -19.66
C ASP A 91 -11.36 -28.52 -20.95
N PRO A 92 -10.65 -27.39 -20.83
CA PRO A 92 -9.45 -27.27 -21.66
C PRO A 92 -8.29 -26.60 -20.91
N LEU A 93 -7.24 -27.37 -20.57
CA LEU A 93 -5.83 -27.03 -20.84
C LEU A 93 -4.88 -28.17 -20.42
N ALA A 94 -4.10 -28.69 -21.37
CA ALA A 94 -3.27 -29.86 -21.16
C ALA A 94 -2.02 -29.57 -20.30
N VAL A 95 -2.01 -30.09 -19.07
CA VAL A 95 -0.77 -30.31 -18.29
C VAL A 95 -0.01 -31.46 -18.94
N LEU A 96 1.15 -31.20 -19.56
CA LEU A 96 2.01 -32.28 -20.05
C LEU A 96 3.00 -32.71 -18.95
N LEU A 97 3.03 -34.01 -18.67
CA LEU A 97 3.93 -34.61 -17.69
C LEU A 97 5.19 -35.12 -18.37
N THR A 98 6.34 -34.52 -18.07
CA THR A 98 7.66 -35.08 -18.40
C THR A 98 8.22 -35.83 -17.20
N THR A 99 7.98 -37.14 -17.16
CA THR A 99 8.64 -38.06 -16.22
C THR A 99 10.08 -38.33 -16.65
N LEU A 100 10.99 -38.46 -15.68
CA LEU A 100 12.31 -39.05 -15.94
C LEU A 100 12.19 -40.53 -16.38
N SER A 101 13.29 -41.12 -16.84
CA SER A 101 13.34 -42.56 -17.13
C SER A 101 13.07 -43.37 -15.86
N ALA A 102 12.40 -44.52 -16.01
CA ALA A 102 12.08 -45.41 -14.90
C ALA A 102 13.33 -45.97 -14.18
N ASP A 103 14.51 -45.91 -14.81
CA ASP A 103 15.79 -46.34 -14.25
C ASP A 103 16.46 -45.27 -13.36
N ASP A 104 16.07 -43.99 -13.47
CA ASP A 104 16.75 -42.87 -12.77
C ASP A 104 16.08 -42.51 -11.44
N GLY A 105 14.80 -42.15 -11.46
CA GLY A 105 14.04 -41.79 -10.24
C GLY A 105 14.56 -40.58 -9.44
N GLU A 106 15.46 -39.77 -10.00
CA GLU A 106 16.15 -38.70 -9.28
C GLU A 106 15.29 -37.43 -9.09
N SER A 107 15.38 -36.83 -7.90
CA SER A 107 14.80 -35.53 -7.54
C SER A 107 15.32 -34.40 -8.45
N ILE A 108 14.44 -33.52 -8.93
CA ILE A 108 14.84 -32.29 -9.65
C ILE A 108 15.04 -31.16 -8.65
N LEU A 109 16.29 -30.73 -8.46
CA LEU A 109 16.68 -29.72 -7.47
C LEU A 109 16.78 -28.31 -8.04
N SER A 110 16.99 -28.17 -9.35
CA SER A 110 17.12 -26.88 -10.03
C SER A 110 16.57 -26.94 -11.45
N ILE A 111 16.07 -25.81 -11.97
CA ILE A 111 15.44 -25.75 -13.29
C ILE A 111 15.72 -24.41 -13.99
N ALA A 112 15.94 -24.43 -15.31
CA ALA A 112 16.10 -23.24 -16.14
C ALA A 112 15.57 -23.47 -17.56
N VAL A 113 15.02 -22.42 -18.20
CA VAL A 113 14.32 -22.53 -19.50
C VAL A 113 14.86 -21.57 -20.57
N GLU A 114 15.22 -22.15 -21.71
CA GLU A 114 15.69 -21.46 -22.93
C GLU A 114 14.53 -21.31 -23.93
N GLU A 115 14.31 -20.09 -24.45
CA GLU A 115 13.32 -19.84 -25.49
C GLU A 115 13.78 -20.28 -26.88
N ALA A 116 12.84 -20.64 -27.76
CA ALA A 116 13.12 -20.88 -29.17
C ALA A 116 13.60 -19.60 -29.89
N ARG A 117 14.69 -19.71 -30.65
CA ARG A 117 15.20 -18.62 -31.50
C ARG A 117 14.61 -18.73 -32.92
N ASP A 118 13.96 -17.65 -33.35
CA ASP A 118 13.67 -17.36 -34.75
C ASP A 118 14.84 -16.53 -35.32
N ASP A 119 15.67 -17.12 -36.18
CA ASP A 119 16.90 -16.49 -36.73
C ASP A 119 16.61 -15.42 -37.81
N ALA A 120 15.62 -14.55 -37.57
CA ALA A 120 15.12 -13.59 -38.54
C ALA A 120 14.81 -12.22 -37.90
N ARG A 121 15.83 -11.34 -37.91
CA ARG A 121 15.85 -9.93 -37.48
C ARG A 121 15.91 -9.67 -35.97
N ASP A 122 17.12 -9.39 -35.51
CA ASP A 122 17.36 -8.23 -34.64
C ASP A 122 18.61 -7.47 -35.14
N GLN A 123 18.37 -6.35 -35.82
CA GLN A 123 19.36 -5.33 -36.15
C GLN A 123 18.73 -3.95 -35.95
N LEU A 124 19.57 -2.98 -35.57
CA LEU A 124 19.30 -1.54 -35.42
C LEU A 124 18.43 -1.13 -34.22
N GLY A 125 19.10 -0.70 -33.15
CA GLY A 125 18.54 0.28 -32.22
C GLY A 125 18.59 1.71 -32.77
N HIS A 126 17.80 2.60 -32.16
CA HIS A 126 17.86 4.07 -32.26
C HIS A 126 18.18 4.72 -33.63
N ARG A 127 17.13 5.12 -34.38
CA ARG A 127 16.82 6.56 -34.63
C ARG A 127 15.54 6.81 -35.44
N PHE A 128 15.11 8.07 -35.44
CA PHE A 128 14.12 8.63 -36.37
C PHE A 128 14.59 8.54 -37.82
N GLY A 129 13.64 8.40 -38.76
CA GLY A 129 13.78 8.90 -40.13
C GLY A 129 14.05 7.85 -41.22
N THR A 130 13.02 7.63 -42.05
CA THR A 130 13.07 7.33 -43.50
C THR A 130 14.08 6.32 -44.08
N THR A 131 13.53 5.29 -44.76
CA THR A 131 14.12 4.55 -45.90
C THR A 131 15.49 3.87 -45.67
N SER A 132 15.56 2.55 -45.76
CA SER A 132 15.52 1.88 -47.07
C SER A 132 15.26 0.36 -46.97
N THR A 133 15.02 -0.28 -48.11
CA THR A 133 14.65 -1.70 -48.22
C THR A 133 15.84 -2.60 -48.57
N SER A 134 15.95 -3.75 -47.91
CA SER A 134 16.56 -4.94 -48.51
C SER A 134 15.84 -6.21 -48.04
N THR A 135 15.79 -7.21 -48.92
CA THR A 135 15.18 -8.53 -48.66
C THR A 135 16.21 -9.62 -48.94
N SER A 136 16.48 -10.46 -47.95
CA SER A 136 17.16 -11.74 -48.12
C SER A 136 16.30 -12.85 -47.51
N ALA A 137 16.01 -13.88 -48.29
CA ALA A 137 15.34 -15.08 -47.81
C ALA A 137 16.41 -16.09 -47.37
N GLY A 138 16.57 -16.27 -46.07
CA GLY A 138 17.44 -17.29 -45.48
C GLY A 138 16.60 -18.40 -44.85
N THR A 139 16.84 -19.65 -45.22
CA THR A 139 16.16 -20.82 -44.62
C THR A 139 16.79 -21.18 -43.28
N GLY A 140 16.59 -20.33 -42.27
CA GLY A 140 17.04 -20.58 -40.90
C GLY A 140 16.33 -21.78 -40.28
N LYS A 141 17.08 -22.71 -39.71
CA LYS A 141 16.52 -23.76 -38.84
C LYS A 141 16.18 -23.12 -37.50
N ARG A 142 14.89 -23.02 -37.17
CA ARG A 142 14.45 -22.65 -35.81
C ARG A 142 15.21 -23.49 -34.78
N GLN A 143 15.96 -22.85 -33.88
CA GLN A 143 16.39 -23.52 -32.67
C GLN A 143 15.16 -23.67 -31.77
N ALA A 144 14.75 -24.91 -31.52
CA ALA A 144 13.76 -25.21 -30.50
C ALA A 144 14.29 -24.79 -29.12
N GLY A 145 13.41 -24.24 -28.29
CA GLY A 145 13.71 -23.92 -26.90
C GLY A 145 13.94 -25.19 -26.09
N ARG A 146 14.44 -25.05 -24.87
CA ARG A 146 14.85 -26.19 -24.03
C ARG A 146 14.52 -26.00 -22.56
N VAL A 147 14.32 -27.11 -21.87
CA VAL A 147 14.27 -27.15 -20.42
C VAL A 147 15.53 -27.86 -19.92
N TYR A 148 16.16 -27.27 -18.92
CA TYR A 148 17.31 -27.81 -18.21
C TYR A 148 16.90 -28.12 -16.77
N GLY A 149 17.04 -29.37 -16.34
CA GLY A 149 16.71 -29.81 -14.98
C GLY A 149 17.91 -30.48 -14.32
N GLY A 150 18.41 -29.86 -13.25
CA GLY A 150 19.50 -30.39 -12.42
C GLY A 150 18.97 -31.42 -11.43
N SER A 151 19.57 -32.61 -11.41
CA SER A 151 19.12 -33.72 -10.58
C SER A 151 20.04 -34.01 -9.38
N GLN A 152 19.52 -34.76 -8.42
CA GLN A 152 20.26 -35.15 -7.22
C GLN A 152 21.47 -36.06 -7.48
N GLY A 153 21.52 -36.78 -8.61
CA GLY A 153 22.67 -37.59 -9.02
C GLY A 153 23.70 -36.89 -9.92
N GLY A 154 23.71 -35.55 -9.97
CA GLY A 154 24.75 -34.79 -10.69
C GLY A 154 24.53 -34.64 -12.20
N ASN A 155 23.31 -34.90 -12.67
CA ASN A 155 22.96 -34.87 -14.08
C ASN A 155 22.14 -33.62 -14.42
N ILE A 156 22.40 -33.00 -15.57
CA ILE A 156 21.52 -31.96 -16.13
C ILE A 156 20.75 -32.58 -17.29
N HIS A 157 19.47 -32.86 -17.06
CA HIS A 157 18.58 -33.37 -18.09
C HIS A 157 18.18 -32.22 -19.02
N VAL A 158 18.29 -32.44 -20.34
CA VAL A 158 17.99 -31.43 -21.37
C VAL A 158 16.83 -31.94 -22.21
N TRP A 159 15.64 -31.36 -22.02
CA TRP A 159 14.46 -31.64 -22.85
C TRP A 159 14.31 -30.58 -23.94
N ASP A 160 13.79 -31.00 -25.09
CA ASP A 160 13.31 -30.06 -26.12
C ASP A 160 11.93 -29.52 -25.69
N LEU A 161 11.76 -28.20 -25.67
CA LEU A 161 10.54 -27.54 -25.16
C LEU A 161 9.34 -27.65 -26.14
N ALA A 162 9.56 -28.06 -27.39
CA ALA A 162 8.50 -28.21 -28.39
C ALA A 162 8.02 -29.65 -28.55
N THR A 163 8.91 -30.65 -28.39
CA THR A 163 8.52 -32.09 -28.42
C THR A 163 8.38 -32.70 -27.03
N LEU A 164 8.93 -32.05 -25.99
CA LEU A 164 9.01 -32.51 -24.60
C LEU A 164 9.67 -33.88 -24.40
N SER A 165 10.45 -34.30 -25.42
CA SER A 165 11.35 -35.44 -25.35
C SER A 165 12.70 -35.06 -24.73
N LEU A 166 13.26 -35.94 -23.89
CA LEU A 166 14.65 -35.82 -23.44
C LEU A 166 15.58 -35.87 -24.67
N ARG A 167 16.37 -34.80 -24.87
CA ARG A 167 17.30 -34.63 -25.99
C ARG A 167 18.74 -34.98 -25.61
N SER A 168 19.14 -34.73 -24.37
CA SER A 168 20.48 -35.04 -23.86
C SER A 168 20.52 -35.08 -22.33
N ARG A 169 21.62 -35.56 -21.78
CA ARG A 169 21.97 -35.55 -20.35
C ARG A 169 23.39 -35.03 -20.23
N LEU A 170 23.59 -33.88 -19.59
CA LEU A 170 24.92 -33.34 -19.32
C LEU A 170 25.44 -34.02 -18.05
N THR A 171 26.46 -34.85 -18.23
CA THR A 171 27.11 -35.61 -17.16
C THR A 171 28.44 -34.94 -16.80
N GLY A 172 28.72 -34.76 -15.52
CA GLY A 172 30.02 -34.24 -15.10
C GLY A 172 30.11 -33.85 -13.63
N HIS A 173 29.00 -33.49 -12.98
CA HIS A 173 29.00 -33.28 -11.54
C HIS A 173 29.02 -34.61 -10.80
N GLU A 174 29.84 -34.69 -9.75
CA GLU A 174 29.96 -35.88 -8.88
C GLU A 174 29.01 -35.81 -7.66
N GLY A 175 28.25 -34.72 -7.55
CA GLY A 175 27.25 -34.45 -6.52
C GLY A 175 26.02 -33.75 -7.12
N ALA A 176 24.99 -33.53 -6.31
CA ALA A 176 23.69 -32.98 -6.74
C ALA A 176 23.81 -31.62 -7.44
N VAL A 177 23.04 -31.38 -8.52
CA VAL A 177 23.01 -30.08 -9.21
C VAL A 177 22.01 -29.14 -8.52
N LEU A 178 22.53 -28.29 -7.65
CA LEU A 178 21.77 -27.47 -6.71
C LEU A 178 21.26 -26.15 -7.32
N ALA A 179 21.97 -25.58 -8.30
CA ALA A 179 21.52 -24.38 -9.00
C ALA A 179 21.83 -24.40 -10.50
N LEU A 180 20.94 -23.78 -11.29
CA LEU A 180 21.09 -23.55 -12.73
C LEU A 180 20.79 -22.08 -13.05
N GLN A 181 21.69 -21.44 -13.80
CA GLN A 181 21.56 -20.06 -14.27
C GLN A 181 21.78 -20.01 -15.79
N LEU A 182 20.77 -19.58 -16.55
CA LEU A 182 20.93 -19.31 -17.98
C LEU A 182 21.47 -17.91 -18.22
N VAL A 183 22.31 -17.77 -19.24
CA VAL A 183 22.90 -16.52 -19.73
C VAL A 183 22.65 -16.43 -21.25
N PRO A 184 21.44 -16.03 -21.68
CA PRO A 184 21.00 -16.14 -23.08
C PRO A 184 21.79 -15.26 -24.05
N GLU A 185 22.42 -14.19 -23.57
CA GLU A 185 23.28 -13.29 -24.35
C GLU A 185 24.70 -13.85 -24.59
N ARG A 186 25.02 -15.00 -24.01
CA ARG A 186 26.29 -15.73 -24.20
C ARG A 186 26.12 -17.15 -24.73
N ASP A 187 24.88 -17.59 -24.97
CA ASP A 187 24.58 -18.99 -25.27
C ASP A 187 25.09 -19.94 -24.16
N TRP A 188 25.04 -19.53 -22.88
CA TRP A 188 25.55 -20.33 -21.76
C TRP A 188 24.46 -20.78 -20.78
N LEU A 189 24.62 -22.00 -20.27
CA LEU A 189 24.02 -22.51 -19.04
C LEU A 189 25.13 -22.66 -18.00
N ILE A 190 24.94 -22.13 -16.80
CA ILE A 190 25.85 -22.27 -15.67
C ILE A 190 25.19 -23.19 -14.65
N SER A 191 25.92 -24.20 -14.15
CA SER A 191 25.43 -25.16 -13.16
C SER A 191 26.35 -25.26 -11.95
N ALA A 192 25.77 -25.24 -10.75
CA ALA A 192 26.48 -25.39 -9.48
C ALA A 192 25.96 -26.60 -8.69
N SER A 193 26.77 -27.12 -7.77
CA SER A 193 26.59 -28.50 -7.27
C SER A 193 27.25 -28.79 -5.93
N GLY A 194 26.81 -29.89 -5.30
CA GLY A 194 27.41 -30.49 -4.10
C GLY A 194 28.76 -31.19 -4.29
N ASP A 195 29.28 -31.22 -5.52
CA ASP A 195 30.71 -31.50 -5.79
C ASP A 195 31.61 -30.27 -5.61
N GLY A 196 31.06 -29.13 -5.18
CA GLY A 196 31.79 -27.88 -4.96
C GLY A 196 32.28 -27.19 -6.23
N THR A 197 31.87 -27.64 -7.42
CA THR A 197 32.29 -27.06 -8.70
C THR A 197 31.17 -26.33 -9.41
N ILE A 198 31.55 -25.41 -10.29
CA ILE A 198 30.62 -24.79 -11.25
C ILE A 198 31.05 -25.20 -12.67
N ARG A 199 30.07 -25.54 -13.52
CA ARG A 199 30.29 -25.89 -14.93
C ARG A 199 29.49 -24.94 -15.84
N VAL A 200 30.13 -24.46 -16.91
CA VAL A 200 29.51 -23.59 -17.91
C VAL A 200 29.42 -24.33 -19.24
N TRP A 201 28.20 -24.52 -19.72
CA TRP A 201 27.87 -25.33 -20.90
C TRP A 201 27.36 -24.42 -22.02
N HIS A 202 27.83 -24.63 -23.25
CA HIS A 202 27.34 -23.90 -24.42
C HIS A 202 25.98 -24.48 -24.87
N THR A 203 24.91 -23.71 -24.72
CA THR A 203 23.53 -24.18 -24.94
C THR A 203 23.28 -24.73 -26.36
N PRO A 204 23.77 -24.14 -27.49
CA PRO A 204 23.65 -24.73 -28.82
C PRO A 204 24.19 -26.16 -28.93
N THR A 205 25.46 -26.37 -28.54
CA THR A 205 26.21 -27.63 -28.74
C THR A 205 26.13 -28.62 -27.58
N LEU A 206 25.73 -28.15 -26.39
CA LEU A 206 25.75 -28.88 -25.12
C LEU A 206 27.14 -29.32 -24.64
N SER A 207 28.21 -28.67 -25.13
CA SER A 207 29.59 -28.92 -24.74
C SER A 207 30.02 -28.08 -23.52
N LEU A 208 30.88 -28.63 -22.67
CA LEU A 208 31.47 -27.95 -21.52
C LEU A 208 32.51 -26.91 -21.98
N VAL A 209 32.29 -25.64 -21.63
CA VAL A 209 33.16 -24.49 -21.97
C VAL A 209 34.11 -24.17 -20.83
N TYR A 210 33.57 -24.01 -19.61
CA TYR A 210 34.38 -23.76 -18.41
C TYR A 210 34.07 -24.77 -17.32
N LEU A 211 35.12 -25.22 -16.64
CA LEU A 211 35.05 -25.91 -15.35
C LEU A 211 35.70 -24.98 -14.32
N ILE A 212 34.95 -24.59 -13.29
CA ILE A 212 35.39 -23.62 -12.29
C ILE A 212 35.50 -24.35 -10.95
N HIS A 213 36.71 -24.34 -10.39
CA HIS A 213 37.04 -24.94 -9.11
C HIS A 213 36.96 -23.92 -7.97
N PRO A 214 36.61 -24.37 -6.75
CA PRO A 214 36.64 -23.52 -5.56
C PRO A 214 38.08 -23.11 -5.23
N PRO A 215 38.29 -22.01 -4.49
CA PRO A 215 39.63 -21.56 -4.10
C PRO A 215 40.27 -22.47 -3.04
N HIS A 216 39.49 -23.34 -2.40
CA HIS A 216 39.95 -24.34 -1.42
C HIS A 216 38.93 -25.48 -1.24
N ASP A 217 39.42 -26.68 -0.88
CA ASP A 217 38.64 -27.93 -0.77
C ASP A 217 37.46 -27.89 0.23
N ASN A 218 37.40 -26.88 1.09
CA ASN A 218 36.42 -26.75 2.18
C ASN A 218 35.15 -25.97 1.80
N THR A 219 35.00 -25.44 0.57
CA THR A 219 33.85 -24.60 0.20
C THR A 219 32.49 -25.32 0.28
N GLY A 220 32.49 -26.65 0.11
CA GLY A 220 31.30 -27.48 0.27
C GLY A 220 30.28 -27.29 -0.85
N ASP A 221 29.00 -27.49 -0.54
CA ASP A 221 27.90 -27.33 -1.50
C ASP A 221 27.82 -25.89 -2.04
N ILE A 222 27.81 -25.71 -3.37
CA ILE A 222 27.47 -24.42 -3.99
C ILE A 222 25.97 -24.39 -4.26
N LEU A 223 25.25 -23.57 -3.50
CA LEU A 223 23.81 -23.62 -3.33
C LEU A 223 23.05 -22.67 -4.25
N SER A 224 23.66 -21.53 -4.59
CA SER A 224 22.99 -20.48 -5.36
C SER A 224 23.94 -19.72 -6.30
N LEU A 225 23.38 -19.11 -7.35
CA LEU A 225 24.12 -18.42 -8.41
C LEU A 225 23.44 -17.09 -8.77
N ALA A 226 24.23 -16.10 -9.20
CA ALA A 226 23.72 -14.89 -9.85
C ALA A 226 24.72 -14.36 -10.90
N TRP A 227 24.23 -13.88 -12.05
CA TRP A 227 25.07 -13.41 -13.17
C TRP A 227 24.83 -11.93 -13.49
N ILE A 228 25.90 -11.11 -13.43
CA ILE A 228 25.84 -9.68 -13.78
C ILE A 228 26.65 -9.42 -15.07
N PRO A 229 26.01 -9.00 -16.18
CA PRO A 229 26.73 -8.56 -17.37
C PRO A 229 27.69 -7.40 -17.07
N PHE A 230 28.90 -7.42 -17.63
CA PHE A 230 29.96 -6.44 -17.30
C PHE A 230 29.57 -4.98 -17.63
N SER A 231 28.63 -4.80 -18.56
CA SER A 231 28.02 -3.50 -18.92
C SER A 231 27.15 -2.88 -17.82
N MET A 232 26.70 -3.66 -16.83
CA MET A 232 25.95 -3.16 -15.66
C MET A 232 26.87 -2.79 -14.50
N LEU A 233 27.91 -3.60 -14.22
CA LEU A 233 28.92 -3.32 -13.18
C LEU A 233 29.55 -1.93 -13.35
N ALA A 234 29.89 -1.57 -14.59
CA ALA A 234 30.52 -0.29 -14.93
C ALA A 234 29.65 0.96 -14.70
N GLN A 235 28.36 0.82 -14.31
CA GLN A 235 27.46 1.94 -14.02
C GLN A 235 27.34 2.26 -12.51
N GLY A 236 27.91 1.43 -11.63
CA GLY A 236 27.74 1.53 -10.18
C GLY A 236 28.61 2.59 -9.47
N ASP A 237 29.67 3.09 -10.10
CA ASP A 237 30.67 3.97 -9.47
C ASP A 237 30.40 5.48 -9.71
N PRO A 238 29.95 6.24 -8.68
CA PRO A 238 29.78 7.70 -8.78
C PRO A 238 31.09 8.50 -8.59
N ALA A 239 32.19 7.90 -8.15
CA ALA A 239 33.44 8.61 -7.85
C ALA A 239 34.15 9.09 -9.13
N ARG A 240 34.13 8.27 -10.19
CA ARG A 240 34.86 8.56 -11.44
C ARG A 240 34.30 9.74 -12.25
N ASN A 241 33.03 10.12 -12.01
CA ASN A 241 32.32 11.12 -12.84
C ASN A 241 32.50 12.59 -12.40
N LYS A 242 33.42 12.89 -11.47
CA LYS A 242 33.64 14.25 -10.94
C LYS A 242 34.94 14.96 -11.38
N ASN A 243 35.92 14.25 -11.92
CA ASN A 243 37.20 14.84 -12.32
C ASN A 243 37.26 15.14 -13.83
N GLY A 244 36.47 16.11 -14.27
CA GLY A 244 36.65 16.72 -15.59
C GLY A 244 37.88 17.62 -15.63
N ASN A 245 39.01 17.10 -16.11
CA ASN A 245 40.20 17.92 -16.42
C ASN A 245 40.96 17.34 -17.62
N HIS A 246 41.57 18.20 -18.43
CA HIS A 246 42.17 17.81 -19.72
C HIS A 246 43.64 17.37 -19.61
N HIS A 247 44.10 16.66 -20.66
CA HIS A 247 45.50 16.34 -21.00
C HIS A 247 46.31 15.45 -20.03
N ALA A 248 46.30 14.14 -20.34
CA ALA A 248 47.50 13.30 -20.23
C ALA A 248 47.49 12.27 -21.38
N THR A 249 48.57 12.21 -22.18
CA THR A 249 48.72 11.20 -23.24
C THR A 249 49.36 9.92 -22.68
N ALA A 250 48.57 8.85 -22.57
CA ALA A 250 49.06 7.52 -22.21
C ALA A 250 49.40 6.69 -23.48
N PRO A 251 50.43 5.82 -23.44
CA PRO A 251 50.84 5.01 -24.59
C PRO A 251 49.84 3.85 -24.84
N PRO A 252 49.79 3.31 -26.08
CA PRO A 252 48.90 2.20 -26.42
C PRO A 252 49.34 0.92 -25.71
N ARG A 253 48.55 0.48 -24.73
CA ARG A 253 48.61 -0.88 -24.18
C ARG A 253 47.54 -1.75 -24.85
N ILE A 254 48.01 -2.94 -25.24
CA ILE A 254 47.32 -4.10 -25.83
C ILE A 254 45.84 -4.20 -25.43
N GLU A 255 44.98 -4.51 -26.42
CA GLU A 255 43.53 -4.72 -26.23
C GLU A 255 43.22 -6.01 -25.45
N ASN A 256 43.39 -5.98 -24.12
CA ASN A 256 42.81 -7.01 -23.26
C ASN A 256 41.28 -6.96 -23.39
N ARG A 257 40.70 -8.04 -23.93
CA ARG A 257 39.26 -8.20 -24.11
C ARG A 257 38.57 -8.08 -22.75
N LYS A 258 37.61 -7.15 -22.62
CA LYS A 258 36.80 -7.00 -21.41
C LYS A 258 36.07 -8.32 -21.10
N PRO A 259 35.95 -8.72 -19.82
CA PRO A 259 35.24 -9.94 -19.45
C PRO A 259 33.76 -9.89 -19.86
N ALA A 260 33.15 -11.06 -19.96
CA ALA A 260 31.78 -11.24 -20.41
C ALA A 260 30.75 -10.68 -19.41
N GLY A 261 31.05 -10.87 -18.13
CA GLY A 261 30.24 -10.57 -16.95
C GLY A 261 30.80 -11.30 -15.73
N ARG A 262 30.24 -11.02 -14.56
CA ARG A 262 30.62 -11.62 -13.28
C ARG A 262 29.59 -12.66 -12.86
N LEU A 263 30.08 -13.84 -12.53
CA LEU A 263 29.31 -14.85 -11.81
C LEU A 263 29.55 -14.70 -10.31
N PHE A 264 28.48 -14.76 -9.53
CA PHE A 264 28.50 -14.88 -8.08
C PHE A 264 27.95 -16.25 -7.67
N ALA A 265 28.52 -16.83 -6.62
CA ALA A 265 28.17 -18.12 -6.07
C ALA A 265 27.97 -18.01 -4.55
N GLY A 266 26.87 -18.58 -4.03
CA GLY A 266 26.57 -18.67 -2.61
C GLY A 266 26.86 -20.07 -2.08
N CYS A 267 27.67 -20.17 -1.04
CA CYS A 267 28.33 -21.41 -0.64
C CYS A 267 27.92 -21.91 0.77
N GLN A 268 28.16 -23.21 1.01
CA GLN A 268 27.96 -23.87 2.31
C GLN A 268 28.98 -23.42 3.36
N ASP A 269 30.18 -23.01 2.95
CA ASP A 269 31.20 -22.38 3.82
C ASP A 269 30.82 -20.98 4.35
N THR A 270 29.58 -20.51 4.10
CA THR A 270 29.03 -19.18 4.44
C THR A 270 29.61 -18.00 3.64
N SER A 271 30.44 -18.25 2.62
CA SER A 271 30.99 -17.22 1.75
C SER A 271 30.08 -16.90 0.55
N ILE A 272 30.33 -15.73 -0.05
CA ILE A 272 29.96 -15.43 -1.43
C ILE A 272 31.26 -15.31 -2.24
N GLN A 273 31.37 -16.07 -3.32
CA GLN A 273 32.55 -16.12 -4.19
C GLN A 273 32.20 -15.55 -5.56
N TRP A 274 33.13 -14.90 -6.27
CA TRP A 274 32.86 -14.35 -7.60
C TRP A 274 34.00 -14.52 -8.61
N ILE A 275 33.64 -14.61 -9.90
CA ILE A 275 34.62 -14.73 -10.99
C ILE A 275 34.14 -13.99 -12.24
N ASP A 276 35.04 -13.23 -12.86
CA ASP A 276 34.80 -12.59 -14.16
C ASP A 276 35.09 -13.59 -15.28
N LEU A 277 34.04 -14.09 -15.93
CA LEU A 277 34.20 -15.05 -17.03
C LEU A 277 34.70 -14.31 -18.28
N PRO A 278 35.78 -14.78 -18.95
CA PRO A 278 36.24 -14.17 -20.19
C PRO A 278 35.23 -14.38 -21.33
N PRO A 279 35.18 -13.51 -22.35
CA PRO A 279 34.40 -13.78 -23.55
C PRO A 279 34.93 -15.06 -24.21
N PRO A 280 34.04 -15.92 -24.78
CA PRO A 280 34.44 -17.22 -25.29
C PRO A 280 35.45 -17.05 -26.43
N PHE A 281 36.42 -17.97 -26.50
CA PHE A 281 37.32 -18.03 -27.64
C PHE A 281 36.51 -18.29 -28.90
N GLN A 282 36.60 -17.37 -29.88
CA GLN A 282 36.19 -17.69 -31.24
C GLN A 282 37.10 -18.81 -31.74
N LEU A 283 36.50 -19.95 -32.07
CA LEU A 283 37.16 -20.99 -32.85
C LEU A 283 37.69 -20.35 -34.14
N ALA A 284 39.01 -20.33 -34.30
CA ALA A 284 39.63 -19.87 -35.52
C ALA A 284 39.29 -20.86 -36.64
N THR A 285 38.62 -20.38 -37.68
CA THR A 285 38.45 -21.13 -38.92
C THR A 285 39.81 -21.20 -39.62
N GLU A 286 40.42 -22.38 -39.67
CA GLU A 286 41.72 -22.62 -40.30
C GLU A 286 41.64 -22.50 -41.84
N GLU A 287 41.88 -21.31 -42.38
CA GLU A 287 42.30 -21.12 -43.78
C GLU A 287 43.39 -20.05 -43.87
N GLU A 288 44.67 -20.49 -43.88
CA GLU A 288 45.80 -20.03 -44.73
C GLU A 288 47.11 -20.73 -44.28
N PRO A 289 48.16 -20.85 -45.13
CA PRO A 289 49.04 -22.02 -45.10
C PRO A 289 50.38 -21.90 -44.33
N TYR A 290 50.96 -23.08 -44.13
CA TYR A 290 52.33 -23.38 -43.67
C TYR A 290 53.41 -22.30 -43.86
N ALA A 291 54.10 -21.97 -42.76
CA ALA A 291 55.49 -21.53 -42.77
C ALA A 291 56.31 -22.42 -41.82
N THR A 292 57.31 -23.13 -42.35
CA THR A 292 58.15 -24.07 -41.58
C THR A 292 59.32 -23.37 -40.90
N ASN A 293 59.66 -23.74 -39.65
CA ASN A 293 60.96 -24.35 -39.34
C ASN A 293 61.12 -24.85 -37.88
N ASN A 294 61.74 -26.02 -37.78
CA ASN A 294 62.65 -26.58 -36.76
C ASN A 294 63.09 -25.68 -35.57
N THR A 295 63.47 -26.21 -34.39
CA THR A 295 64.43 -27.33 -34.22
C THR A 295 64.39 -27.99 -32.81
N THR A 296 64.49 -29.33 -32.75
CA THR A 296 64.99 -30.24 -31.66
C THR A 296 65.02 -29.86 -30.17
N GLY A 297 64.71 -30.75 -29.20
CA GLY A 297 64.22 -32.15 -29.24
C GLY A 297 64.81 -33.10 -28.17
N ARG A 298 64.25 -34.34 -28.05
CA ARG A 298 64.73 -35.55 -27.30
C ARG A 298 64.79 -35.52 -25.75
N MET A 299 64.74 -36.64 -25.00
CA MET A 299 63.97 -37.92 -25.07
C MET A 299 64.30 -38.89 -23.90
N SER A 300 63.29 -39.34 -23.13
CA SER A 300 63.21 -40.67 -22.42
C SER A 300 64.29 -41.03 -21.35
N PRO A 301 64.23 -42.18 -20.62
CA PRO A 301 63.17 -43.21 -20.45
C PRO A 301 62.78 -43.54 -18.97
N ALA A 302 61.87 -44.50 -18.77
CA ALA A 302 61.20 -44.88 -17.51
C ALA A 302 61.88 -45.97 -16.64
N SER A 303 61.37 -46.23 -15.40
CA SER A 303 60.92 -47.60 -14.98
C SER A 303 60.33 -47.76 -13.53
N ALA A 304 59.17 -48.43 -13.45
CA ALA A 304 58.64 -49.42 -12.48
C ALA A 304 58.67 -49.27 -10.92
N GLY A 305 57.49 -49.45 -10.28
CA GLY A 305 57.25 -49.76 -8.84
C GLY A 305 56.32 -48.75 -8.13
N SER A 306 55.10 -49.00 -7.62
CA SER A 306 54.36 -50.15 -7.03
C SER A 306 54.59 -50.38 -5.51
N PRO A 307 53.55 -50.65 -4.68
CA PRO A 307 52.22 -50.02 -4.62
C PRO A 307 51.69 -49.79 -3.16
N HIS A 308 50.85 -48.77 -2.88
CA HIS A 308 50.10 -48.71 -1.60
C HIS A 308 48.70 -48.04 -1.66
N SER A 309 47.74 -48.75 -1.06
CA SER A 309 46.43 -48.42 -0.43
C SER A 309 45.62 -47.14 -0.77
N PRO A 310 44.28 -47.24 -0.91
CA PRO A 310 43.40 -46.11 -1.24
C PRO A 310 42.89 -45.30 -0.03
N PRO A 311 42.51 -44.02 -0.22
CA PRO A 311 41.71 -43.24 0.74
C PRO A 311 40.23 -43.67 0.79
N ILE A 312 39.49 -43.17 1.79
CA ILE A 312 38.09 -43.55 2.08
C ILE A 312 37.12 -42.52 1.48
N PHE A 313 36.12 -43.00 0.72
CA PHE A 313 35.03 -42.18 0.19
C PHE A 313 34.05 -41.73 1.29
N LYS A 314 33.60 -40.47 1.24
CA LYS A 314 32.40 -40.01 1.98
C LYS A 314 31.14 -40.37 1.19
N THR A 315 30.09 -40.82 1.86
CA THR A 315 28.74 -40.95 1.28
C THR A 315 28.04 -39.59 1.17
N PRO A 316 27.27 -39.33 0.10
CA PRO A 316 26.56 -38.06 -0.06
C PRO A 316 25.42 -37.89 0.97
N SER A 317 25.24 -36.67 1.45
CA SER A 317 24.13 -36.26 2.31
C SER A 317 22.81 -36.20 1.53
N ARG A 318 21.73 -36.66 2.15
CA ARG A 318 20.37 -36.49 1.62
C ARG A 318 19.84 -35.13 2.06
N PHE A 319 19.54 -34.27 1.09
CA PHE A 319 19.37 -32.83 1.33
C PHE A 319 17.99 -32.46 1.94
N PHE A 320 16.95 -33.30 1.76
CA PHE A 320 15.58 -33.04 2.26
C PHE A 320 14.84 -34.29 2.80
N ASP A 321 15.46 -35.06 3.70
CA ASP A 321 14.74 -36.08 4.52
C ASP A 321 14.35 -35.46 5.88
N SER A 322 13.15 -34.85 5.98
CA SER A 322 12.68 -34.20 7.22
C SER A 322 11.84 -35.13 8.13
N LEU A 323 11.97 -34.98 9.45
CA LEU A 323 11.37 -35.86 10.46
C LEU A 323 9.82 -35.86 10.43
N THR A 324 9.22 -37.05 10.53
CA THR A 324 7.77 -37.25 10.52
C THR A 324 7.07 -36.62 11.73
N GLU A 325 5.76 -36.33 11.63
CA GLU A 325 4.96 -35.72 12.69
C GLU A 325 5.03 -36.45 14.05
N ALA A 326 5.26 -37.76 14.04
CA ALA A 326 5.31 -38.59 15.24
C ALA A 326 6.38 -38.16 16.27
N ASP A 327 7.47 -37.53 15.81
CA ASP A 327 8.53 -37.04 16.71
C ASP A 327 8.32 -35.60 17.18
N ARG A 328 7.56 -34.78 16.43
CA ARG A 328 7.13 -33.44 16.86
C ARG A 328 6.16 -33.49 18.05
N ALA A 329 5.49 -34.62 18.28
CA ALA A 329 4.55 -34.82 19.39
C ALA A 329 5.20 -34.91 20.79
N LYS A 330 6.54 -35.03 20.91
CA LYS A 330 7.22 -35.31 22.18
C LYS A 330 7.75 -34.09 22.95
N SER A 331 7.70 -32.89 22.37
CA SER A 331 8.27 -31.66 22.98
C SER A 331 7.24 -30.70 23.61
N ARG A 332 5.95 -31.07 23.64
CA ARG A 332 4.87 -30.23 24.23
C ARG A 332 4.05 -30.96 25.30
N VAL A 333 4.62 -31.10 26.50
CA VAL A 333 3.88 -31.46 27.73
C VAL A 333 4.36 -30.57 28.88
N GLY A 334 3.42 -29.88 29.54
CA GLY A 334 3.68 -28.88 30.58
C GLY A 334 3.77 -27.44 30.03
N VAL A 335 3.25 -26.40 30.69
CA VAL A 335 2.55 -26.33 32.00
C VAL A 335 1.31 -25.42 31.88
N SER A 336 0.32 -25.66 32.75
CA SER A 336 -0.98 -24.96 32.78
C SER A 336 -0.92 -23.51 33.29
N SER A 337 -1.98 -22.77 32.97
CA SER A 337 -2.24 -21.38 33.37
C SER A 337 -2.33 -21.10 34.88
N SER A 338 -1.73 -20.00 35.33
CA SER A 338 -2.31 -19.10 36.35
C SER A 338 -1.57 -17.76 36.44
N SER A 339 -2.27 -16.68 36.80
CA SER A 339 -1.76 -15.30 36.90
C SER A 339 -0.95 -15.03 38.18
N PRO A 340 -0.03 -14.04 38.18
CA PRO A 340 0.51 -13.46 39.40
C PRO A 340 0.10 -11.98 39.61
N SER A 341 -0.47 -11.67 40.78
CA SER A 341 -0.62 -10.30 41.29
C SER A 341 -0.59 -10.31 42.82
N GLY A 342 0.41 -9.70 43.46
CA GLY A 342 0.45 -9.61 44.93
C GLY A 342 1.85 -9.55 45.53
N ARG A 343 2.27 -8.33 45.88
CA ARG A 343 3.55 -7.98 46.53
C ARG A 343 3.78 -8.66 47.88
N HIS A 344 5.05 -8.98 48.18
CA HIS A 344 5.72 -8.84 49.48
C HIS A 344 7.25 -8.88 49.20
N SER A 345 8.18 -8.28 49.94
CA SER A 345 8.31 -7.04 50.73
C SER A 345 9.72 -7.08 51.36
N LEU A 346 10.41 -5.93 51.38
CA LEU A 346 11.68 -5.58 52.08
C LEU A 346 11.81 -6.20 53.51
N SER A 347 12.97 -6.36 54.17
CA SER A 347 14.44 -6.16 53.94
C SER A 347 15.21 -6.91 55.09
N THR A 348 16.53 -7.05 55.25
CA THR A 348 17.62 -6.04 55.45
C THR A 348 19.05 -6.65 55.48
N SER A 349 20.05 -5.92 54.96
CA SER A 349 21.43 -5.72 55.47
C SER A 349 22.19 -6.80 56.29
N THR A 350 23.33 -7.27 55.77
CA THR A 350 24.66 -7.05 56.42
C THR A 350 25.84 -7.11 55.43
N VAL A 351 26.97 -6.51 55.82
CA VAL A 351 28.27 -6.30 55.14
C VAL A 351 29.32 -6.35 56.28
N PRO A 352 30.53 -7.00 56.21
CA PRO A 352 31.63 -6.47 55.37
C PRO A 352 32.80 -7.40 54.92
N THR A 353 33.56 -6.88 53.92
CA THR A 353 35.03 -6.94 53.66
C THR A 353 35.88 -8.20 53.88
N LEU A 354 36.75 -8.51 52.89
CA LEU A 354 38.22 -8.32 52.86
C LEU A 354 38.68 -8.75 51.42
N THR A 355 39.21 -7.94 50.47
CA THR A 355 40.34 -6.98 50.33
C THR A 355 41.73 -7.60 50.00
N PRO A 356 42.60 -6.95 49.19
CA PRO A 356 43.63 -7.63 48.36
C PRO A 356 45.08 -7.11 48.50
N SER A 357 46.06 -7.72 47.79
CA SER A 357 47.27 -7.01 47.25
C SER A 357 48.16 -7.86 46.30
N SER A 358 48.32 -7.42 45.04
CA SER A 358 49.54 -6.81 44.43
C SER A 358 50.97 -7.21 44.86
N PRO A 359 52.05 -6.92 44.07
CA PRO A 359 52.20 -6.91 42.58
C PRO A 359 53.63 -7.36 42.09
N VAL A 360 54.04 -6.87 40.90
CA VAL A 360 55.38 -6.82 40.25
C VAL A 360 55.56 -7.82 39.08
N GLY A 361 56.21 -7.38 37.99
CA GLY A 361 56.45 -8.15 36.77
C GLY A 361 57.72 -7.70 36.02
N SER A 362 57.96 -8.22 34.80
CA SER A 362 59.08 -7.77 33.95
C SER A 362 58.96 -8.13 32.45
N LEU A 363 59.61 -7.29 31.64
CA LEU A 363 60.01 -7.39 30.22
C LEU A 363 61.36 -6.62 30.13
N PRO A 364 62.13 -6.58 29.00
CA PRO A 364 62.06 -7.31 27.72
C PRO A 364 63.42 -7.98 27.35
N LYS A 365 63.58 -8.51 26.12
CA LYS A 365 64.70 -8.19 25.20
C LYS A 365 64.54 -8.78 23.78
N ALA A 366 65.46 -8.43 22.88
CA ALA A 366 65.35 -8.55 21.41
C ALA A 366 66.33 -9.56 20.77
N SER A 367 66.34 -9.60 19.44
CA SER A 367 67.08 -10.51 18.53
C SER A 367 68.61 -10.38 18.56
N PRO A 368 69.31 -11.37 17.97
CA PRO A 368 70.08 -11.08 16.74
C PRO A 368 69.94 -12.16 15.63
N ASP A 369 70.44 -11.84 14.43
CA ASP A 369 70.52 -12.72 13.25
C ASP A 369 71.62 -13.79 13.34
N SER A 370 71.57 -14.83 12.49
CA SER A 370 72.56 -15.02 11.39
C SER A 370 72.49 -16.36 10.62
N VAL A 371 72.58 -16.25 9.28
CA VAL A 371 73.09 -17.22 8.24
C VAL A 371 72.59 -18.68 8.23
N GLY A 372 72.05 -19.15 7.09
CA GLY A 372 71.62 -20.57 6.97
C GLY A 372 71.24 -21.17 5.60
N LEU A 373 71.93 -20.82 4.50
CA LEU A 373 71.97 -21.56 3.20
C LEU A 373 70.69 -21.72 2.34
N THR A 374 70.91 -21.51 1.04
CA THR A 374 70.07 -21.94 -0.10
C THR A 374 70.20 -23.43 -0.39
N ALA A 375 69.15 -24.08 -0.93
CA ALA A 375 69.18 -24.68 -2.29
C ALA A 375 67.89 -25.45 -2.66
N GLU A 376 67.66 -25.52 -3.98
CA GLU A 376 66.87 -26.50 -4.75
C GLU A 376 65.34 -26.64 -4.55
N GLN A 377 64.65 -26.74 -5.69
CA GLN A 377 63.21 -26.95 -5.82
C GLN A 377 62.98 -28.38 -6.35
N GLU A 378 62.17 -29.20 -5.68
CA GLU A 378 61.63 -30.43 -6.27
C GLU A 378 60.17 -30.22 -6.71
N GLN A 379 59.97 -30.09 -8.02
CA GLN A 379 58.63 -30.11 -8.63
C GLN A 379 58.13 -31.56 -8.75
N THR A 380 57.39 -32.02 -7.74
CA THR A 380 56.63 -33.28 -7.80
C THR A 380 55.44 -33.14 -8.75
N THR A 381 55.68 -33.37 -10.04
CA THR A 381 54.64 -33.39 -11.08
C THR A 381 53.89 -34.72 -11.07
N THR A 382 52.73 -34.76 -10.41
CA THR A 382 51.79 -35.89 -10.48
C THR A 382 51.33 -36.10 -11.92
N THR A 383 51.64 -37.26 -12.49
CA THR A 383 51.29 -37.58 -13.88
C THR A 383 49.82 -37.96 -13.99
N THR A 384 48.98 -37.03 -14.45
CA THR A 384 47.54 -37.25 -14.65
C THR A 384 47.29 -38.40 -15.63
N THR A 385 46.51 -39.39 -15.19
CA THR A 385 46.00 -40.43 -16.09
C THR A 385 44.99 -39.79 -17.03
N MET A 386 45.29 -39.71 -18.33
CA MET A 386 44.45 -38.99 -19.30
C MET A 386 43.05 -39.60 -19.46
N ARG A 387 42.09 -39.11 -18.66
CA ARG A 387 40.69 -39.04 -19.11
C ARG A 387 40.60 -37.94 -20.17
N LYS A 388 40.04 -38.30 -21.32
CA LYS A 388 39.90 -37.41 -22.47
C LYS A 388 38.74 -36.45 -22.25
N LEU A 389 39.03 -35.28 -21.66
CA LEU A 389 38.14 -34.11 -21.73
C LEU A 389 37.97 -33.67 -23.19
N GLU A 390 36.85 -32.99 -23.48
CA GLU A 390 36.60 -32.40 -24.79
C GLU A 390 37.67 -31.33 -25.10
N PRO A 391 38.15 -31.21 -26.36
CA PRO A 391 39.37 -30.47 -26.70
C PRO A 391 39.27 -28.93 -26.56
N HIS A 392 38.20 -28.40 -25.97
CA HIS A 392 37.85 -26.98 -25.90
C HIS A 392 37.36 -26.51 -24.52
N THR A 393 37.43 -27.33 -23.48
CA THR A 393 37.12 -26.90 -22.09
C THR A 393 38.30 -26.14 -21.49
N VAL A 394 38.01 -25.04 -20.78
CA VAL A 394 38.98 -24.24 -20.03
C VAL A 394 38.70 -24.40 -18.54
N GLU A 395 39.71 -24.84 -17.79
CA GLU A 395 39.67 -24.87 -16.33
C GLU A 395 39.97 -23.47 -15.76
N LEU A 396 39.19 -23.07 -14.76
CA LEU A 396 39.29 -21.81 -14.02
C LEU A 396 39.24 -22.12 -12.52
N GLN A 397 39.73 -21.18 -11.70
CA GLN A 397 39.57 -21.20 -10.25
C GLN A 397 39.11 -19.82 -9.80
N PHE A 398 38.35 -19.74 -8.71
CA PHE A 398 38.11 -18.46 -8.04
C PHE A 398 39.43 -17.88 -7.53
N ASP A 399 39.68 -16.60 -7.79
CA ASP A 399 40.83 -15.89 -7.24
C ASP A 399 40.68 -15.71 -5.73
N ALA A 400 41.78 -15.80 -4.97
CA ALA A 400 41.72 -15.77 -3.51
C ALA A 400 41.17 -14.45 -2.94
N ASP A 401 41.36 -13.35 -3.67
CA ASP A 401 40.83 -12.01 -3.33
C ASP A 401 39.35 -11.85 -3.73
N CYS A 402 38.77 -12.77 -4.52
CA CYS A 402 37.39 -12.71 -5.03
C CYS A 402 36.39 -13.48 -4.14
N ILE A 403 36.56 -13.35 -2.83
CA ILE A 403 35.80 -14.05 -1.79
C ILE A 403 35.33 -13.05 -0.74
N ALA A 404 34.05 -13.08 -0.38
CA ALA A 404 33.51 -12.48 0.83
C ALA A 404 33.34 -13.59 1.89
N PRO A 405 34.35 -13.85 2.73
CA PRO A 405 34.26 -14.86 3.79
C PRO A 405 33.30 -14.38 4.88
N PHE A 406 32.53 -15.30 5.47
CA PHE A 406 31.50 -14.97 6.47
C PHE A 406 30.49 -13.92 5.97
N ALA A 407 30.09 -14.03 4.69
CA ALA A 407 29.05 -13.20 4.10
C ALA A 407 27.70 -13.36 4.82
N HIS A 408 27.51 -14.50 5.49
CA HIS A 408 26.47 -14.80 6.47
C HIS A 408 27.05 -15.65 7.61
N HIS A 409 26.26 -15.92 8.65
CA HIS A 409 26.58 -16.90 9.70
C HIS A 409 25.96 -18.29 9.43
N GLY A 410 25.43 -18.51 8.23
CA GLY A 410 24.79 -19.75 7.79
C GLY A 410 24.90 -19.92 6.27
N TYR A 411 24.44 -21.08 5.76
CA TYR A 411 24.53 -21.43 4.35
C TYR A 411 23.79 -20.43 3.44
N VAL A 412 24.42 -19.99 2.35
CA VAL A 412 23.85 -18.99 1.44
C VAL A 412 22.90 -19.65 0.42
N TYR A 413 21.71 -20.02 0.90
CA TYR A 413 20.71 -20.76 0.12
C TYR A 413 20.22 -20.04 -1.13
N CYS A 414 20.13 -18.71 -1.12
CA CYS A 414 19.61 -17.96 -2.26
C CYS A 414 20.40 -16.69 -2.57
N LEU A 415 20.61 -16.46 -3.87
CA LEU A 415 21.15 -15.23 -4.46
C LEU A 415 20.15 -14.71 -5.50
N THR A 416 20.01 -13.40 -5.60
CA THR A 416 19.28 -12.75 -6.70
C THR A 416 19.84 -11.36 -7.01
N LEU A 417 19.47 -10.81 -8.16
CA LEU A 417 19.71 -9.41 -8.50
C LEU A 417 18.42 -8.61 -8.34
N ALA A 418 18.54 -7.41 -7.79
CA ALA A 418 17.44 -6.47 -7.61
C ALA A 418 17.92 -5.03 -7.85
N LYS A 419 16.99 -4.07 -7.86
CA LYS A 419 17.36 -2.65 -7.76
C LYS A 419 17.32 -2.16 -6.31
N SER A 420 18.23 -1.26 -5.97
CA SER A 420 18.08 -0.32 -4.86
C SER A 420 18.58 1.05 -5.30
N ASN A 421 17.75 2.08 -5.14
CA ASN A 421 18.03 3.47 -5.51
C ASN A 421 18.55 3.59 -6.96
N GLU A 422 17.87 2.92 -7.89
CA GLU A 422 18.21 2.73 -9.31
C GLU A 422 19.55 2.02 -9.64
N ARG A 423 20.27 1.51 -8.63
CA ARG A 423 21.47 0.68 -8.82
C ARG A 423 21.11 -0.80 -8.85
N THR A 424 21.82 -1.59 -9.64
CA THR A 424 21.79 -3.05 -9.51
C THR A 424 22.55 -3.46 -8.26
N VAL A 425 21.91 -4.20 -7.37
CA VAL A 425 22.50 -4.79 -6.16
C VAL A 425 22.39 -6.32 -6.23
N LEU A 426 23.39 -7.00 -5.69
CA LEU A 426 23.31 -8.43 -5.39
C LEU A 426 22.62 -8.58 -4.03
N VAL A 427 21.73 -9.55 -3.90
CA VAL A 427 21.00 -9.84 -2.67
C VAL A 427 21.24 -11.31 -2.30
N SER A 428 21.64 -11.57 -1.06
CA SER A 428 21.87 -12.91 -0.52
C SER A 428 20.97 -13.19 0.69
N GLY A 429 20.55 -14.45 0.82
CA GLY A 429 19.69 -14.95 1.90
C GLY A 429 20.18 -16.29 2.39
N SER A 430 20.05 -16.51 3.70
CA SER A 430 20.78 -17.56 4.41
C SER A 430 20.00 -18.21 5.56
N GLY A 431 20.53 -19.33 6.04
CA GLY A 431 20.14 -19.96 7.30
C GLY A 431 20.36 -19.14 8.56
N ASP A 432 21.03 -17.98 8.50
CA ASP A 432 21.18 -17.04 9.64
C ASP A 432 20.06 -15.98 9.75
N GLU A 433 18.90 -16.24 9.11
CA GLU A 433 17.72 -15.36 9.04
C GLU A 433 17.93 -14.01 8.32
N ASN A 434 19.17 -13.66 7.94
CA ASN A 434 19.49 -12.36 7.37
C ASN A 434 19.34 -12.32 5.85
N ILE A 435 19.04 -11.12 5.33
CA ILE A 435 19.12 -10.79 3.92
C ILE A 435 20.17 -9.68 3.76
N ASN A 436 21.28 -9.97 3.07
CA ASN A 436 22.35 -9.00 2.86
C ASN A 436 22.30 -8.42 1.44
N LEU A 437 22.37 -7.09 1.34
CA LEU A 437 22.45 -6.34 0.09
C LEU A 437 23.90 -5.94 -0.16
N TRP A 438 24.41 -6.21 -1.36
CA TRP A 438 25.79 -5.94 -1.73
C TRP A 438 25.86 -5.04 -2.98
N GLN A 439 26.79 -4.10 -2.97
CA GLN A 439 27.24 -3.41 -4.16
C GLN A 439 28.35 -4.25 -4.80
N PRO A 440 28.11 -4.91 -5.94
CA PRO A 440 29.20 -5.44 -6.74
C PRO A 440 29.99 -4.26 -7.31
N GLY A 441 31.28 -4.19 -6.97
CA GLY A 441 32.23 -3.22 -7.51
C GLY A 441 32.92 -3.76 -8.77
N LEU A 442 34.03 -3.12 -9.16
CA LEU A 442 34.91 -3.66 -10.20
C LEU A 442 35.89 -4.68 -9.65
N ASP A 443 36.41 -4.48 -8.45
CA ASP A 443 37.42 -5.36 -7.84
C ASP A 443 36.93 -5.99 -6.51
N ASP A 444 35.83 -5.48 -5.93
CA ASP A 444 35.31 -5.83 -4.61
C ASP A 444 33.80 -6.14 -4.59
N LEU A 445 33.31 -6.63 -3.44
CA LEU A 445 31.88 -6.83 -3.13
C LEU A 445 31.56 -6.21 -1.77
N ALA A 446 31.03 -4.99 -1.77
CA ALA A 446 30.82 -4.21 -0.56
C ALA A 446 29.41 -4.42 0.02
N LEU A 447 29.30 -4.77 1.30
CA LEU A 447 28.02 -4.84 2.02
C LEU A 447 27.41 -3.43 2.13
N LEU A 448 26.17 -3.28 1.64
CA LEU A 448 25.39 -2.04 1.72
C LEU A 448 24.46 -2.02 2.94
N ALA A 449 23.78 -3.13 3.20
CA ALA A 449 22.79 -3.27 4.27
C ALA A 449 22.53 -4.74 4.62
N THR A 450 22.13 -4.96 5.87
CA THR A 450 21.54 -6.22 6.35
C THR A 450 20.08 -5.95 6.71
N LEU A 451 19.18 -6.82 6.27
CA LEU A 451 17.76 -6.82 6.65
C LEU A 451 17.54 -8.06 7.54
N GLU A 452 17.29 -7.82 8.83
CA GLU A 452 16.99 -8.86 9.81
C GLU A 452 15.57 -9.40 9.58
N SER A 453 15.41 -10.73 9.48
CA SER A 453 14.07 -11.30 9.27
C SER A 453 13.29 -11.53 10.56
N GLU A 454 13.85 -11.98 11.67
CA GLU A 454 13.05 -12.47 12.83
C GLU A 454 12.15 -13.68 12.47
N TYR A 455 12.53 -14.43 11.42
CA TYR A 455 11.89 -15.65 10.93
C TYR A 455 12.98 -16.57 10.41
N ASP A 456 12.79 -17.88 10.63
CA ASP A 456 13.67 -18.96 10.20
C ASP A 456 14.20 -18.81 8.75
N ALA A 457 15.33 -19.45 8.49
CA ALA A 457 16.14 -19.49 7.25
C ALA A 457 15.48 -18.91 5.98
N VAL A 458 16.18 -17.98 5.31
CA VAL A 458 15.79 -17.46 4.00
C VAL A 458 16.20 -18.48 2.93
N LEU A 459 15.22 -19.11 2.27
CA LEU A 459 15.44 -20.23 1.36
C LEU A 459 15.28 -19.85 -0.11
N ALA A 460 14.43 -18.87 -0.42
CA ALA A 460 14.13 -18.47 -1.79
C ALA A 460 14.00 -16.96 -1.95
N PHE A 461 14.36 -16.45 -3.13
CA PHE A 461 14.04 -15.09 -3.55
C PHE A 461 13.27 -15.06 -4.86
N ALA A 462 12.42 -14.05 -5.00
CA ALA A 462 12.17 -13.43 -6.30
C ALA A 462 12.34 -11.91 -6.15
N ALA A 463 12.81 -11.24 -7.20
CA ALA A 463 12.95 -9.79 -7.23
C ALA A 463 12.16 -9.20 -8.40
N ARG A 464 11.56 -8.03 -8.19
CA ARG A 464 10.99 -7.21 -9.26
C ARG A 464 11.26 -5.74 -8.96
N ASP A 465 11.93 -5.07 -9.89
CA ASP A 465 12.30 -3.65 -9.75
C ASP A 465 13.02 -3.42 -8.41
N ASN A 466 12.49 -2.57 -7.52
CA ASN A 466 13.02 -2.31 -6.17
C ASN A 466 12.38 -3.17 -5.06
N THR A 467 11.52 -4.14 -5.42
CA THR A 467 10.78 -4.98 -4.48
C THR A 467 11.37 -6.39 -4.43
N LEU A 468 11.69 -6.86 -3.24
CA LEU A 468 12.18 -8.22 -2.97
C LEU A 468 11.09 -9.05 -2.28
N PHE A 469 10.92 -10.30 -2.74
CA PHE A 469 10.10 -11.33 -2.12
C PHE A 469 11.05 -12.38 -1.53
N ALA A 470 11.11 -12.47 -0.21
CA ALA A 470 11.95 -13.41 0.51
C ALA A 470 11.10 -14.54 1.10
N GLY A 471 11.31 -15.76 0.63
CA GLY A 471 10.63 -16.98 1.07
C GLY A 471 11.41 -17.64 2.20
N HIS A 472 10.72 -17.93 3.29
CA HIS A 472 11.30 -18.45 4.52
C HIS A 472 10.91 -19.91 4.76
N GLN A 473 11.74 -20.58 5.55
CA GLN A 473 11.35 -21.76 6.31
C GLN A 473 10.07 -21.47 7.13
N GLY A 474 9.22 -22.48 7.32
CA GLY A 474 7.92 -22.33 7.98
C GLY A 474 6.81 -21.68 7.15
N GLY A 475 7.04 -21.31 5.88
CA GLY A 475 5.98 -20.96 4.93
C GLY A 475 5.61 -19.47 4.83
N VAL A 476 6.51 -18.58 5.26
CA VAL A 476 6.31 -17.11 5.27
C VAL A 476 7.00 -16.45 4.08
N ILE A 477 6.39 -15.41 3.48
CA ILE A 477 7.08 -14.51 2.54
C ILE A 477 7.17 -13.11 3.15
N LYS A 478 8.37 -12.56 3.31
CA LYS A 478 8.55 -11.11 3.55
C LYS A 478 8.66 -10.38 2.22
N VAL A 479 8.00 -9.23 2.13
CA VAL A 479 8.07 -8.30 1.00
C VAL A 479 8.83 -7.06 1.46
N TRP A 480 9.96 -6.76 0.82
CA TRP A 480 10.84 -5.64 1.18
C TRP A 480 10.91 -4.59 0.07
N ASP A 481 10.84 -3.30 0.42
CA ASP A 481 11.18 -2.15 -0.44
C ASP A 481 12.66 -1.87 -0.22
N LEU A 482 13.49 -2.17 -1.23
CA LEU A 482 14.96 -2.09 -1.14
C LEU A 482 15.51 -0.67 -1.26
N ASP A 483 14.67 0.32 -1.59
CA ASP A 483 15.07 1.73 -1.61
C ASP A 483 15.06 2.32 -0.19
N SER A 484 14.09 1.89 0.62
CA SER A 484 13.88 2.29 2.02
C SER A 484 14.42 1.29 3.05
N LEU A 485 14.77 0.07 2.62
CA LEU A 485 15.21 -1.04 3.47
C LEU A 485 14.14 -1.49 4.48
N THR A 486 12.85 -1.36 4.14
CA THR A 486 11.72 -1.67 5.04
C THR A 486 10.91 -2.88 4.59
N CYS A 487 10.45 -3.68 5.56
CA CYS A 487 9.50 -4.76 5.30
C CYS A 487 8.11 -4.15 5.09
N VAL A 488 7.63 -4.17 3.84
CA VAL A 488 6.35 -3.61 3.41
C VAL A 488 5.18 -4.52 3.79
N ARG A 489 5.40 -5.84 3.81
CA ARG A 489 4.37 -6.85 4.06
C ARG A 489 4.95 -8.19 4.48
N ILE A 490 4.18 -8.93 5.28
CA ILE A 490 4.39 -10.35 5.54
C ILE A 490 3.19 -11.12 4.97
N LEU A 491 3.44 -12.09 4.09
CA LEU A 491 2.46 -13.06 3.60
C LEU A 491 2.67 -14.38 4.32
N ARG A 492 1.60 -15.15 4.53
CA ARG A 492 1.66 -16.53 5.06
C ARG A 492 0.95 -17.46 4.09
N PRO A 493 1.53 -17.73 2.91
CA PRO A 493 0.93 -18.64 1.92
C PRO A 493 0.83 -20.07 2.46
N HIS A 494 1.90 -20.55 3.10
CA HIS A 494 2.10 -21.95 3.41
C HIS A 494 2.32 -22.14 4.91
N ASN A 495 2.15 -23.39 5.38
CA ASN A 495 2.62 -23.83 6.71
C ASN A 495 3.89 -24.70 6.61
N HIS A 496 4.54 -24.66 5.43
CA HIS A 496 5.69 -25.46 5.04
C HIS A 496 6.66 -24.60 4.23
N ASP A 497 7.94 -24.95 4.31
CA ASP A 497 9.09 -24.21 3.78
C ASP A 497 8.92 -23.83 2.30
N ILE A 498 9.21 -22.56 1.98
CA ILE A 498 9.11 -22.02 0.61
C ILE A 498 10.46 -22.17 -0.08
N LEU A 499 10.58 -23.19 -0.93
CA LEU A 499 11.85 -23.55 -1.57
C LEU A 499 12.07 -22.83 -2.91
N ALA A 500 11.01 -22.34 -3.55
CA ALA A 500 11.14 -21.49 -4.73
C ALA A 500 10.07 -20.39 -4.81
N LEU A 501 10.48 -19.24 -5.36
CA LEU A 501 9.63 -18.10 -5.69
C LEU A 501 9.87 -17.72 -7.16
N SER A 502 8.83 -17.34 -7.88
CA SER A 502 8.95 -16.93 -9.29
C SER A 502 7.95 -15.80 -9.59
N VAL A 503 8.37 -14.75 -10.31
CA VAL A 503 7.50 -13.59 -10.62
C VAL A 503 7.27 -13.44 -12.12
N LEU A 504 6.01 -13.44 -12.53
CA LEU A 504 5.56 -13.17 -13.90
C LEU A 504 4.72 -11.89 -13.91
N SER A 505 5.32 -10.78 -14.36
CA SER A 505 4.65 -9.48 -14.46
C SER A 505 4.01 -9.03 -13.12
N SER A 506 2.73 -9.27 -12.86
CA SER A 506 2.06 -8.98 -11.58
C SER A 506 1.67 -10.20 -10.74
N SER A 507 2.09 -11.40 -11.12
CA SER A 507 1.84 -12.63 -10.36
C SER A 507 3.12 -13.14 -9.72
N LEU A 508 3.07 -13.41 -8.41
CA LEU A 508 4.09 -14.13 -7.66
C LEU A 508 3.61 -15.57 -7.47
N PHE A 509 4.45 -16.54 -7.82
CA PHE A 509 4.23 -17.96 -7.55
C PHE A 509 5.10 -18.37 -6.37
N SER A 510 4.50 -19.06 -5.39
CA SER A 510 5.19 -19.60 -4.22
C SER A 510 5.06 -21.11 -4.13
N SER A 511 6.20 -21.77 -4.29
CA SER A 511 6.37 -23.22 -4.37
C SER A 511 6.87 -23.76 -3.03
N ALA A 512 6.18 -24.73 -2.45
CA ALA A 512 6.45 -25.18 -1.07
C ALA A 512 6.69 -26.68 -0.92
N ALA A 513 7.30 -27.03 0.23
CA ALA A 513 7.67 -28.39 0.58
C ALA A 513 6.48 -29.37 0.79
N ASN A 514 5.25 -28.89 0.76
CA ASN A 514 4.03 -29.72 0.75
C ASN A 514 3.56 -30.13 -0.68
N GLY A 515 4.33 -29.80 -1.72
CA GLY A 515 3.97 -30.09 -3.11
C GLY A 515 3.01 -29.08 -3.77
N THR A 516 2.53 -28.09 -3.02
CA THR A 516 1.60 -27.08 -3.54
C THR A 516 2.31 -25.86 -4.12
N VAL A 517 1.65 -25.23 -5.08
CA VAL A 517 1.98 -23.91 -5.60
C VAL A 517 0.79 -22.98 -5.39
N GLN A 518 1.07 -21.76 -4.93
CA GLN A 518 0.10 -20.69 -4.84
C GLN A 518 0.46 -19.53 -5.74
N ARG A 519 -0.53 -18.96 -6.42
CA ARG A 519 -0.43 -17.73 -7.23
C ARG A 519 -0.96 -16.55 -6.43
N TRP A 520 -0.15 -15.51 -6.28
CA TRP A 520 -0.45 -14.27 -5.54
C TRP A 520 -0.43 -13.07 -6.49
N ASP A 521 -1.49 -12.26 -6.49
CA ASP A 521 -1.52 -10.99 -7.19
C ASP A 521 -0.69 -9.95 -6.42
N LEU A 522 0.38 -9.44 -7.03
CA LEU A 522 1.27 -8.42 -6.46
C LEU A 522 0.64 -7.02 -6.38
N ARG A 523 -0.50 -6.79 -7.05
CA ARG A 523 -1.24 -5.51 -7.00
C ARG A 523 -2.10 -5.41 -5.73
N THR A 524 -2.73 -6.51 -5.31
CA THR A 524 -3.62 -6.56 -4.12
C THR A 524 -3.11 -7.40 -2.96
N PHE A 525 -2.03 -8.18 -3.16
CA PHE A 525 -1.51 -9.19 -2.23
C PHE A 525 -2.56 -10.19 -1.77
N ARG A 526 -3.34 -10.71 -2.73
CA ARG A 526 -4.35 -11.76 -2.54
C ARG A 526 -3.93 -13.04 -3.24
N LEU A 527 -4.29 -14.17 -2.64
CA LEU A 527 -4.24 -15.48 -3.27
C LEU A 527 -5.22 -15.49 -4.46
N GLY A 528 -4.70 -15.64 -5.67
CA GLY A 528 -5.46 -15.79 -6.92
C GLY A 528 -5.71 -17.25 -7.31
N GLY A 529 -4.98 -18.19 -6.72
CA GLY A 529 -5.21 -19.63 -6.91
C GLY A 529 -4.20 -20.49 -6.15
N GLU A 530 -4.57 -21.73 -5.86
CA GLU A 530 -3.75 -22.75 -5.20
C GLU A 530 -3.98 -24.09 -5.91
N TRP A 531 -2.91 -24.85 -6.14
CA TRP A 531 -3.01 -26.22 -6.66
C TRP A 531 -1.88 -27.10 -6.14
N LEU A 532 -2.14 -28.41 -6.07
CA LEU A 532 -1.10 -29.41 -5.89
C LEU A 532 -0.32 -29.52 -7.20
N ALA A 533 0.95 -29.12 -7.20
CA ALA A 533 1.81 -29.22 -8.37
C ALA A 533 2.51 -30.58 -8.41
N HIS A 534 3.09 -30.99 -7.28
CA HIS A 534 3.83 -32.24 -7.13
C HIS A 534 3.26 -33.08 -5.97
N ASP A 535 3.39 -34.40 -6.06
CA ASP A 535 2.90 -35.31 -5.01
C ASP A 535 3.80 -35.29 -3.75
N ASN A 536 4.97 -34.64 -3.87
CA ASN A 536 5.96 -34.37 -2.83
C ASN A 536 6.52 -32.94 -3.01
N ILE A 537 7.43 -32.53 -2.13
CA ILE A 537 8.23 -31.28 -2.14
C ILE A 537 8.43 -30.70 -3.56
N VAL A 538 7.96 -29.46 -3.79
CA VAL A 538 8.40 -28.65 -4.94
C VAL A 538 9.75 -28.03 -4.56
N LEU A 539 10.81 -28.38 -5.29
CA LEU A 539 12.18 -28.00 -4.98
C LEU A 539 12.62 -26.75 -5.76
N ALA A 540 12.16 -26.60 -7.00
CA ALA A 540 12.54 -25.48 -7.87
C ALA A 540 11.36 -24.99 -8.73
N SER A 541 11.34 -23.70 -9.06
CA SER A 541 10.46 -23.16 -10.09
C SER A 541 11.08 -21.98 -10.85
N ASP A 542 10.82 -21.93 -12.17
CA ASP A 542 11.16 -20.83 -13.07
C ASP A 542 9.89 -20.43 -13.83
N VAL A 543 9.76 -19.15 -14.22
CA VAL A 543 8.59 -18.64 -14.95
C VAL A 543 8.99 -17.76 -16.13
N ARG A 544 8.46 -18.09 -17.31
CA ARG A 544 8.82 -17.43 -18.58
C ARG A 544 7.60 -16.86 -19.29
N THR A 545 7.63 -15.57 -19.56
CA THR A 545 6.68 -14.86 -20.43
C THR A 545 6.81 -15.37 -21.87
N LEU A 546 5.70 -15.66 -22.56
CA LEU A 546 5.75 -16.07 -23.96
C LEU A 546 5.99 -14.86 -24.88
N ARG A 547 6.93 -14.91 -25.84
CA ARG A 547 7.28 -13.80 -26.76
C ARG A 547 6.15 -13.00 -27.42
N ARG A 548 4.92 -13.54 -27.50
CA ARG A 548 3.74 -12.90 -28.12
C ARG A 548 2.70 -12.39 -27.11
N SER A 549 2.93 -12.53 -25.81
CA SER A 549 2.03 -12.08 -24.75
C SER A 549 2.84 -11.49 -23.60
N ARG A 550 2.31 -10.48 -22.89
CA ARG A 550 2.95 -9.96 -21.66
C ARG A 550 2.42 -10.61 -20.38
N THR A 551 1.46 -11.52 -20.53
CA THR A 551 0.48 -11.91 -19.52
C THR A 551 0.34 -13.44 -19.47
N GLN A 552 0.47 -14.12 -20.62
CA GLN A 552 0.61 -15.57 -20.68
C GLN A 552 2.09 -15.99 -20.60
N GLY A 553 2.37 -16.99 -19.78
CA GLY A 553 3.68 -17.58 -19.59
C GLY A 553 3.60 -19.07 -19.28
N TRP A 554 4.77 -19.68 -19.14
CA TRP A 554 4.90 -21.02 -18.56
C TRP A 554 5.60 -20.91 -17.21
N LEU A 555 4.94 -21.42 -16.17
CA LEU A 555 5.59 -21.76 -14.91
C LEU A 555 6.05 -23.21 -15.05
N LEU A 556 7.30 -23.48 -14.72
CA LEU A 556 7.81 -24.83 -14.63
C LEU A 556 8.15 -25.12 -13.18
N THR A 557 7.83 -26.33 -12.73
CA THR A 557 8.09 -26.79 -11.37
C THR A 557 8.88 -28.10 -11.44
N GLY A 558 9.94 -28.19 -10.64
CA GLY A 558 10.72 -29.40 -10.41
C GLY A 558 10.45 -29.94 -9.00
N GLY A 559 10.18 -31.24 -8.89
CA GLY A 559 9.78 -31.87 -7.63
C GLY A 559 10.65 -33.04 -7.20
N ASN A 560 10.46 -33.43 -5.94
CA ASN A 560 10.94 -34.69 -5.35
C ASN A 560 10.06 -35.90 -5.75
N ASP A 561 9.23 -35.78 -6.79
CA ASP A 561 8.46 -36.85 -7.43
C ASP A 561 9.10 -37.33 -8.75
N ALA A 562 10.38 -36.97 -8.99
CA ALA A 562 11.15 -37.27 -10.21
C ALA A 562 10.50 -36.73 -11.52
N THR A 563 9.73 -35.64 -11.43
CA THR A 563 9.12 -34.98 -12.59
C THR A 563 9.51 -33.51 -12.72
N VAL A 564 9.49 -33.03 -13.96
CA VAL A 564 9.26 -31.62 -14.29
C VAL A 564 7.83 -31.49 -14.82
N LYS A 565 7.11 -30.46 -14.36
CA LYS A 565 5.74 -30.16 -14.79
C LYS A 565 5.68 -28.73 -15.34
N ILE A 566 4.94 -28.55 -16.43
CA ILE A 566 4.79 -27.27 -17.13
C ILE A 566 3.33 -26.82 -17.05
N TRP A 567 3.11 -25.60 -16.57
CA TRP A 567 1.79 -25.02 -16.33
C TRP A 567 1.59 -23.81 -17.25
N ASP A 568 0.51 -23.79 -18.05
CA ASP A 568 0.05 -22.56 -18.72
C ASP A 568 -0.48 -21.59 -17.67
N VAL A 569 0.37 -20.64 -17.27
CA VAL A 569 0.03 -19.62 -16.29
C VAL A 569 -0.27 -18.32 -16.98
N ARG A 570 -1.36 -17.69 -16.54
CA ARG A 570 -1.76 -16.37 -17.01
C ARG A 570 -1.72 -15.43 -15.83
N ASP A 571 -0.79 -14.49 -15.85
CA ASP A 571 -0.90 -13.25 -15.10
C ASP A 571 -2.12 -12.51 -15.67
N ASP A 572 -3.08 -12.16 -14.81
CA ASP A 572 -4.43 -11.77 -15.27
C ASP A 572 -4.34 -10.56 -16.21
N ASP A 573 -4.75 -10.82 -17.45
CA ASP A 573 -4.36 -9.99 -18.58
C ASP A 573 -4.89 -8.56 -18.43
N VAL A 574 -4.03 -7.59 -18.71
CA VAL A 574 -4.33 -6.15 -18.81
C VAL A 574 -5.51 -5.87 -19.77
N THR A 575 -5.81 -6.81 -20.66
CA THR A 575 -6.88 -6.81 -21.66
C THR A 575 -7.91 -7.94 -21.51
N SER A 576 -7.77 -8.83 -20.53
CA SER A 576 -8.83 -9.81 -20.22
C SER A 576 -10.09 -9.05 -19.83
N PRO A 577 -11.23 -9.25 -20.52
CA PRO A 577 -12.48 -8.65 -20.11
C PRO A 577 -12.97 -9.37 -18.85
N LEU A 578 -12.50 -8.86 -17.71
CA LEU A 578 -13.32 -8.43 -16.58
C LEU A 578 -14.81 -8.60 -16.90
N SER A 579 -15.53 -9.33 -16.03
CA SER A 579 -16.95 -9.61 -16.22
C SER A 579 -17.70 -8.30 -16.54
N PRO A 580 -18.86 -8.32 -17.23
CA PRO A 580 -19.52 -7.08 -17.64
C PRO A 580 -19.84 -6.06 -16.52
N LEU A 581 -19.66 -6.43 -15.24
CA LEU A 581 -19.70 -5.54 -14.07
C LEU A 581 -18.36 -4.89 -13.68
N ASP A 582 -17.21 -5.52 -13.98
CA ASP A 582 -15.90 -5.16 -13.39
C ASP A 582 -15.04 -4.19 -14.22
N ARG A 583 -15.43 -3.87 -15.46
CA ARG A 583 -14.64 -3.02 -16.41
C ARG A 583 -14.43 -1.54 -16.00
N GLY A 584 -14.65 -1.15 -14.75
CA GLY A 584 -14.79 0.26 -14.36
C GLY A 584 -13.51 1.08 -14.16
N PHE A 585 -12.33 0.46 -13.96
CA PHE A 585 -11.21 1.14 -13.28
C PHE A 585 -9.83 0.86 -13.89
N GLN A 586 -9.50 1.55 -14.99
CA GLN A 586 -8.12 1.62 -15.51
C GLN A 586 -7.57 3.04 -15.38
N GLY A 587 -6.62 3.24 -14.47
CA GLY A 587 -5.95 4.52 -14.29
C GLY A 587 -4.99 4.53 -13.10
N GLU A 588 -3.80 5.10 -13.31
CA GLU A 588 -2.79 5.40 -12.28
C GLU A 588 -3.43 6.09 -11.06
N LEU A 589 -4.23 7.13 -11.34
CA LEU A 589 -5.05 7.89 -10.38
C LEU A 589 -5.89 7.00 -9.45
N PHE A 590 -6.56 5.96 -9.98
CA PHE A 590 -7.42 5.08 -9.18
C PHE A 590 -6.62 4.11 -8.31
N HIS A 591 -5.46 3.64 -8.78
CA HIS A 591 -4.55 2.84 -7.95
C HIS A 591 -3.99 3.68 -6.78
N THR A 592 -3.53 4.89 -7.08
CA THR A 592 -3.05 5.86 -6.08
C THR A 592 -4.15 6.21 -5.07
N LEU A 593 -5.39 6.43 -5.51
CA LEU A 593 -6.52 6.72 -4.63
C LEU A 593 -6.87 5.51 -3.75
N ALA A 594 -6.94 4.29 -4.31
CA ALA A 594 -7.17 3.07 -3.53
C ALA A 594 -6.10 2.91 -2.44
N LYS A 595 -4.84 3.20 -2.76
CA LYS A 595 -3.73 3.11 -1.81
C LYS A 595 -3.79 4.22 -0.75
N LEU A 596 -4.16 5.44 -1.10
CA LEU A 596 -4.33 6.56 -0.14
C LEU A 596 -5.55 6.37 0.78
N VAL A 597 -6.62 5.74 0.30
CA VAL A 597 -7.78 5.30 1.10
C VAL A 597 -7.40 4.20 2.09
N SER A 598 -6.46 3.31 1.73
CA SER A 598 -6.02 2.21 2.61
C SER A 598 -5.25 2.62 3.87
N TYR A 599 -4.84 3.89 3.99
CA TYR A 599 -4.32 4.44 5.24
C TYR A 599 -5.46 5.06 6.05
N ARG A 600 -5.64 4.61 7.29
CA ARG A 600 -6.64 5.16 8.23
C ARG A 600 -6.15 6.48 8.81
N THR A 601 -6.23 7.52 7.99
CA THR A 601 -5.77 8.87 8.30
C THR A 601 -6.75 9.60 9.24
N ILE A 602 -7.13 8.97 10.35
CA ILE A 602 -8.03 9.55 11.36
C ILE A 602 -7.20 10.45 12.29
N ALA A 603 -7.55 11.73 12.41
CA ALA A 603 -6.75 12.74 13.12
C ALA A 603 -6.81 12.64 14.67
N ASP A 604 -6.54 11.45 15.21
CA ASP A 604 -6.50 11.14 16.63
C ASP A 604 -5.09 10.71 17.11
N SER A 605 -4.99 10.28 18.38
CA SER A 605 -3.73 9.85 18.98
C SER A 605 -3.31 8.40 18.69
N GLU A 606 -4.25 7.54 18.29
CA GLU A 606 -4.06 6.11 18.04
C GLU A 606 -3.62 5.89 16.58
N HIS A 607 -4.29 6.55 15.63
CA HIS A 607 -4.03 6.48 14.20
C HIS A 607 -2.93 7.44 13.71
N ARG A 608 -2.19 8.09 14.63
CA ARG A 608 -1.14 9.08 14.30
C ARG A 608 -0.05 8.54 13.37
N GLU A 609 0.32 7.26 13.48
CA GLU A 609 1.29 6.66 12.56
C GLU A 609 0.66 6.40 11.18
N GLU A 610 -0.61 5.97 11.10
CA GLU A 610 -1.31 5.84 9.81
C GLU A 610 -1.49 7.20 9.12
N CYS A 611 -1.76 8.27 9.88
CA CYS A 611 -1.76 9.65 9.38
C CYS A 611 -0.39 10.05 8.80
N ARG A 612 0.69 9.80 9.55
CA ARG A 612 2.07 10.05 9.11
C ARG A 612 2.43 9.25 7.85
N GLN A 613 2.06 7.98 7.77
CA GLN A 613 2.31 7.13 6.60
C GLN A 613 1.47 7.57 5.40
N GLY A 614 0.22 7.97 5.59
CA GLY A 614 -0.62 8.58 4.55
C GLY A 614 -0.02 9.88 4.00
N ALA A 615 0.47 10.76 4.89
CA ALA A 615 1.16 11.99 4.52
C ALA A 615 2.47 11.73 3.74
N LEU A 616 3.26 10.74 4.18
CA LEU A 616 4.51 10.34 3.52
C LEU A 616 4.24 9.68 2.16
N TYR A 617 3.19 8.86 2.03
CA TYR A 617 2.75 8.28 0.77
C TYR A 617 2.28 9.37 -0.21
N LEU A 618 1.40 10.28 0.24
CA LEU A 618 0.93 11.42 -0.57
C LEU A 618 2.10 12.32 -1.01
N LYS A 619 3.06 12.60 -0.12
CA LYS A 619 4.30 13.31 -0.48
C LYS A 619 5.09 12.57 -1.57
N ARG A 620 5.23 11.24 -1.45
CA ARG A 620 5.95 10.39 -2.43
C ARG A 620 5.27 10.48 -3.81
N VAL A 621 3.95 10.29 -3.84
CA VAL A 621 3.08 10.38 -5.02
C VAL A 621 3.18 11.73 -5.72
N LEU A 622 3.07 12.84 -4.97
CA LEU A 622 3.12 14.19 -5.57
C LEU A 622 4.51 14.50 -6.17
N ARG A 623 5.57 13.93 -5.58
CA ARG A 623 6.94 14.01 -6.12
C ARG A 623 7.10 13.19 -7.40
N GLU A 624 6.54 11.98 -7.44
CA GLU A 624 6.51 11.10 -8.62
C GLU A 624 5.69 11.72 -9.77
N MET A 625 4.58 12.39 -9.44
CA MET A 625 3.83 13.24 -10.37
C MET A 625 4.60 14.49 -10.84
N GLY A 626 5.76 14.80 -10.24
CA GLY A 626 6.72 15.79 -10.70
C GLY A 626 6.83 17.08 -9.88
N ALA A 627 6.27 17.14 -8.67
CA ALA A 627 6.33 18.32 -7.79
C ALA A 627 7.59 18.38 -6.90
N GLU A 628 7.96 19.60 -6.50
CA GLU A 628 8.87 19.86 -5.37
C GLU A 628 8.10 19.64 -4.06
N THR A 629 8.47 18.66 -3.22
CA THR A 629 7.64 18.25 -2.07
C THR A 629 8.34 18.36 -0.70
N ASN A 630 7.73 19.12 0.21
CA ASN A 630 8.14 19.30 1.60
C ASN A 630 7.06 18.74 2.55
N LEU A 631 7.45 18.47 3.79
CA LEU A 631 6.55 18.07 4.87
C LEU A 631 6.71 19.09 6.00
N LEU A 632 5.70 19.93 6.21
CA LEU A 632 5.75 21.01 7.18
C LEU A 632 5.25 20.51 8.55
N PRO A 633 5.98 20.75 9.65
CA PRO A 633 5.51 20.36 10.98
C PRO A 633 4.34 21.25 11.42
N GLY A 634 3.25 20.60 11.86
CA GLY A 634 2.09 21.26 12.48
C GLY A 634 2.34 21.68 13.94
N ALA A 635 1.28 21.69 14.74
CA ALA A 635 1.40 21.85 16.19
C ALA A 635 2.00 20.58 16.86
N PRO A 636 2.62 20.68 18.05
CA PRO A 636 3.15 19.52 18.76
C PRO A 636 2.08 18.44 18.99
N GLY A 637 2.35 17.22 18.53
CA GLY A 637 1.41 16.10 18.63
C GLY A 637 0.30 16.07 17.57
N LYS A 638 0.26 17.02 16.64
CA LYS A 638 -0.63 17.07 15.48
C LYS A 638 0.10 16.66 14.19
N ASN A 639 -0.68 16.30 13.18
CA ASN A 639 -0.24 15.81 11.88
C ASN A 639 0.45 16.89 11.04
N PRO A 640 1.34 16.51 10.12
CA PRO A 640 2.06 17.45 9.25
C PRO A 640 1.23 17.91 8.05
N VAL A 641 1.59 19.08 7.50
CA VAL A 641 1.05 19.56 6.21
C VAL A 641 1.96 19.09 5.09
N VAL A 642 1.41 18.43 4.08
CA VAL A 642 2.13 18.10 2.83
C VAL A 642 2.10 19.34 1.93
N LEU A 643 3.28 19.89 1.63
CA LEU A 643 3.44 21.00 0.69
C LEU A 643 4.05 20.46 -0.62
N ALA A 644 3.39 20.67 -1.75
CA ALA A 644 3.89 20.24 -3.06
C ALA A 644 3.79 21.38 -4.09
N THR A 645 4.88 21.73 -4.77
CA THR A 645 4.86 22.74 -5.85
C THR A 645 5.16 22.11 -7.20
N PHE A 646 4.16 22.08 -8.08
CA PHE A 646 4.34 21.83 -9.51
C PHE A 646 4.75 23.13 -10.19
N ARG A 647 6.06 23.30 -10.45
CA ARG A 647 6.54 24.47 -11.20
C ARG A 647 6.02 24.49 -12.63
N ALA A 648 5.73 25.69 -13.12
CA ALA A 648 5.54 25.94 -14.53
C ALA A 648 6.77 25.50 -15.34
N ASN A 649 6.55 24.81 -16.45
CA ASN A 649 7.62 24.36 -17.35
C ASN A 649 7.33 24.61 -18.84
N ALA A 650 6.17 25.20 -19.17
CA ALA A 650 5.91 25.67 -20.53
C ALA A 650 6.89 26.76 -20.95
N PRO A 651 7.26 26.86 -22.25
CA PRO A 651 8.10 27.92 -22.76
C PRO A 651 7.55 29.31 -22.37
N PRO A 652 8.39 30.27 -21.97
CA PRO A 652 7.91 31.61 -21.66
C PRO A 652 7.35 32.27 -22.93
N LYS A 653 6.04 32.53 -22.95
CA LYS A 653 5.41 33.42 -23.95
C LYS A 653 6.10 34.79 -23.90
N PRO A 654 6.27 35.51 -25.04
CA PRO A 654 6.84 36.85 -25.04
C PRO A 654 5.96 37.78 -24.20
N ALA A 655 6.45 38.17 -23.03
CA ALA A 655 5.58 38.49 -21.89
C ALA A 655 5.23 39.98 -21.79
N THR A 656 3.94 40.25 -21.56
CA THR A 656 3.43 41.51 -20.99
C THR A 656 3.50 41.54 -19.47
N THR A 657 3.80 40.40 -18.82
CA THR A 657 3.80 40.22 -17.35
C THR A 657 5.15 39.67 -16.84
N PRO A 658 5.80 40.31 -15.84
CA PRO A 658 7.18 39.95 -15.45
C PRO A 658 7.31 38.72 -14.53
N ARG A 659 6.22 38.20 -13.96
CA ARG A 659 6.20 37.00 -13.09
C ARG A 659 5.16 36.00 -13.59
N ARG A 660 5.45 34.69 -13.53
CA ARG A 660 4.43 33.63 -13.71
C ARG A 660 3.49 33.59 -12.50
N LYS A 661 2.20 33.39 -12.74
CA LYS A 661 1.20 33.28 -11.66
C LYS A 661 1.38 32.01 -10.83
N ARG A 662 1.03 32.10 -9.54
CA ARG A 662 1.00 31.03 -8.56
C ARG A 662 -0.45 30.77 -8.13
N VAL A 663 -0.88 29.52 -8.25
CA VAL A 663 -2.17 29.01 -7.74
C VAL A 663 -1.90 28.26 -6.44
N LEU A 664 -2.65 28.54 -5.37
CA LEU A 664 -2.62 27.73 -4.15
C LEU A 664 -3.84 26.81 -4.10
N TYR A 665 -3.65 25.50 -4.24
CA TYR A 665 -4.65 24.51 -3.88
C TYR A 665 -4.62 24.20 -2.39
N TYR A 666 -5.81 24.09 -1.79
CA TYR A 666 -6.00 23.60 -0.42
C TYR A 666 -6.95 22.39 -0.38
N GLY A 667 -6.62 21.42 0.49
CA GLY A 667 -7.43 20.25 0.84
C GLY A 667 -6.83 19.50 2.04
N HIS A 668 -7.32 18.32 2.37
CA HIS A 668 -6.85 17.53 3.51
C HIS A 668 -6.79 16.02 3.24
N TYR A 669 -5.84 15.32 3.86
CA TYR A 669 -5.69 13.87 3.74
C TYR A 669 -6.25 13.12 4.96
N ASP A 670 -6.58 13.81 6.06
CA ASP A 670 -7.32 13.22 7.17
C ASP A 670 -8.81 13.02 6.86
N VAL A 671 -9.42 12.10 7.59
CA VAL A 671 -10.79 11.59 7.37
C VAL A 671 -11.46 11.27 8.72
N VAL A 672 -12.78 11.45 8.84
CA VAL A 672 -13.51 10.90 9.99
C VAL A 672 -13.39 9.37 10.05
N SER A 673 -13.60 8.82 11.25
CA SER A 673 -13.58 7.38 11.47
C SER A 673 -14.73 6.64 10.74
N ALA A 674 -14.66 5.31 10.77
CA ALA A 674 -15.71 4.41 10.32
C ALA A 674 -15.81 3.26 11.33
N THR A 675 -16.87 3.23 12.13
CA THR A 675 -17.03 2.31 13.26
C THR A 675 -17.73 1.00 12.87
N ALA A 676 -17.44 -0.10 13.57
CA ALA A 676 -18.10 -1.39 13.36
C ALA A 676 -19.62 -1.39 13.70
N SER A 677 -20.11 -0.33 14.34
CA SER A 677 -21.53 -0.06 14.57
C SER A 677 -22.25 0.62 13.39
N GLU A 678 -21.50 1.18 12.44
CA GLU A 678 -22.05 1.73 11.20
C GLU A 678 -22.34 0.63 10.19
N ARG A 679 -23.47 0.75 9.49
CA ARG A 679 -23.81 -0.16 8.40
C ARG A 679 -23.10 0.27 7.11
N TRP A 680 -21.87 -0.20 6.94
CA TRP A 680 -21.16 -0.20 5.66
C TRP A 680 -21.49 -1.49 4.88
N ASP A 681 -21.74 -1.38 3.57
CA ASP A 681 -21.95 -2.53 2.68
C ASP A 681 -20.63 -3.05 2.06
N HIS A 682 -19.57 -2.23 2.06
CA HIS A 682 -18.20 -2.56 1.67
C HIS A 682 -17.20 -2.10 2.74
N ASP A 683 -16.02 -2.71 2.82
CA ASP A 683 -14.96 -2.29 3.76
C ASP A 683 -14.53 -0.83 3.50
N PRO A 684 -14.73 0.11 4.46
CA PRO A 684 -14.41 1.53 4.27
C PRO A 684 -12.94 1.79 3.94
N TRP A 685 -12.04 0.91 4.38
CA TRP A 685 -10.59 1.07 4.20
C TRP A 685 -10.06 0.37 2.94
N LYS A 686 -10.93 -0.30 2.19
CA LYS A 686 -10.57 -0.95 0.92
C LYS A 686 -11.45 -0.42 -0.21
N MET A 687 -10.93 0.57 -0.94
CA MET A 687 -11.65 1.17 -2.06
C MET A 687 -12.22 0.09 -3.00
N SER A 688 -13.49 0.24 -3.32
CA SER A 688 -14.28 -0.65 -4.18
C SER A 688 -15.01 0.16 -5.24
N GLY A 689 -15.46 -0.50 -6.31
CA GLY A 689 -16.05 0.18 -7.46
C GLY A 689 -17.35 -0.47 -7.89
N GLN A 690 -18.41 0.31 -8.04
CA GLN A 690 -19.74 -0.19 -8.37
C GLN A 690 -20.56 0.88 -9.11
N ASN A 691 -21.17 0.52 -10.24
CA ASN A 691 -22.10 1.37 -11.00
C ASN A 691 -21.59 2.78 -11.37
N GLY A 692 -20.28 2.92 -11.66
CA GLY A 692 -19.66 4.22 -11.99
C GLY A 692 -19.28 5.08 -10.77
N TRP A 693 -19.35 4.51 -9.57
CA TRP A 693 -18.92 5.11 -8.30
C TRP A 693 -17.75 4.34 -7.71
N LEU A 694 -16.84 5.05 -7.04
CA LEU A 694 -15.85 4.52 -6.11
C LEU A 694 -16.38 4.65 -4.70
N TYR A 695 -16.27 3.61 -3.87
CA TYR A 695 -16.71 3.58 -2.46
C TYR A 695 -15.50 3.39 -1.53
N GLY A 696 -15.48 4.10 -0.40
CA GLY A 696 -14.45 4.02 0.64
C GLY A 696 -14.37 5.31 1.46
N ARG A 697 -13.81 5.26 2.68
CA ARG A 697 -13.68 6.45 3.55
C ARG A 697 -12.63 7.42 2.98
N GLY A 698 -13.05 8.66 2.78
CA GLY A 698 -12.30 9.77 2.20
C GLY A 698 -12.13 9.74 0.68
N VAL A 699 -12.87 8.92 -0.06
CA VAL A 699 -12.83 8.94 -1.53
C VAL A 699 -13.35 10.25 -2.10
N THR A 700 -14.33 10.89 -1.44
CA THR A 700 -14.73 12.26 -1.75
C THR A 700 -14.12 13.28 -0.78
N ASP A 701 -13.89 12.89 0.47
CA ASP A 701 -13.55 13.83 1.56
C ASP A 701 -12.16 13.53 2.18
N ASN A 702 -11.03 14.04 1.67
CA ASN A 702 -10.84 14.86 0.46
C ASN A 702 -9.81 14.21 -0.51
N LYS A 703 -9.51 12.91 -0.34
CA LYS A 703 -8.40 12.20 -1.02
C LYS A 703 -8.56 12.13 -2.55
N GLY A 704 -9.78 11.91 -3.04
CA GLY A 704 -10.09 11.90 -4.48
C GLY A 704 -9.85 13.25 -5.15
N PRO A 705 -10.49 14.33 -4.67
CA PRO A 705 -10.21 15.70 -5.12
C PRO A 705 -8.71 16.05 -5.19
N ILE A 706 -7.95 15.83 -4.11
CA ILE A 706 -6.50 16.09 -4.07
C ILE A 706 -5.78 15.49 -5.28
N LEU A 707 -6.01 14.20 -5.56
CA LEU A 707 -5.30 13.50 -6.62
C LEU A 707 -5.78 13.92 -8.01
N ALA A 708 -7.04 14.31 -8.17
CA ALA A 708 -7.55 14.88 -9.43
C ALA A 708 -6.89 16.23 -9.76
N ILE A 709 -6.67 17.11 -8.77
CA ILE A 709 -5.94 18.37 -8.95
C ILE A 709 -4.46 18.12 -9.29
N ALA A 710 -3.80 17.22 -8.56
CA ALA A 710 -2.40 16.86 -8.80
C ALA A 710 -2.20 16.26 -10.21
N ALA A 711 -3.08 15.35 -10.63
CA ALA A 711 -3.04 14.72 -11.94
C ALA A 711 -3.32 15.70 -13.10
N ALA A 712 -4.04 16.80 -12.85
CA ALA A 712 -4.26 17.87 -13.83
C ALA A 712 -2.96 18.66 -14.10
N ALA A 713 -2.28 19.09 -13.04
CA ALA A 713 -1.00 19.79 -13.15
C ALA A 713 0.13 18.88 -13.67
N SER A 714 0.20 17.64 -13.20
CA SER A 714 1.15 16.63 -13.70
C SER A 714 0.95 16.36 -15.19
N GLY A 715 -0.30 16.23 -15.66
CA GLY A 715 -0.63 16.04 -17.07
C GLY A 715 -0.13 17.18 -17.96
N LEU A 716 -0.34 18.44 -17.55
CA LEU A 716 0.20 19.62 -18.25
C LEU A 716 1.74 19.64 -18.21
N ARG A 717 2.34 19.38 -17.04
CA ARG A 717 3.79 19.41 -16.84
C ARG A 717 4.51 18.34 -17.68
N ARG A 718 3.94 17.14 -17.83
CA ARG A 718 4.47 16.07 -18.71
C ARG A 718 4.46 16.46 -20.19
N ARG A 719 3.51 17.30 -20.63
CA ARG A 719 3.45 17.83 -22.02
C ARG A 719 4.21 19.14 -22.22
N GLN A 720 4.86 19.66 -21.18
CA GLN A 720 5.47 21.01 -21.16
C GLN A 720 4.45 22.14 -21.47
N GLU A 721 3.22 21.99 -20.97
CA GLU A 721 2.10 22.91 -21.13
C GLU A 721 1.73 23.65 -19.83
N LEU A 722 2.41 23.37 -18.71
CA LEU A 722 2.11 24.01 -17.43
C LEU A 722 2.70 25.43 -17.41
N GLU A 723 1.84 26.45 -17.58
CA GLU A 723 2.25 27.86 -17.65
C GLU A 723 2.32 28.55 -16.27
N VAL A 724 1.52 28.11 -15.30
CA VAL A 724 1.44 28.62 -13.92
C VAL A 724 2.07 27.66 -12.91
N ASP A 725 2.59 28.18 -11.80
CA ASP A 725 3.02 27.36 -10.66
C ASP A 725 1.77 26.92 -9.87
N LEU A 726 1.58 25.62 -9.66
CA LEU A 726 0.58 25.11 -8.70
C LEU A 726 1.28 24.71 -7.41
N VAL A 727 0.99 25.43 -6.32
CA VAL A 727 1.31 25.04 -4.95
C VAL A 727 0.12 24.30 -4.37
N MET A 728 0.32 23.15 -3.74
CA MET A 728 -0.70 22.41 -2.98
C MET A 728 -0.28 22.39 -1.51
N ALA A 729 -1.12 22.91 -0.62
CA ALA A 729 -0.96 22.80 0.82
C ALA A 729 -2.07 21.89 1.36
N ILE A 730 -1.69 20.71 1.83
CA ILE A 730 -2.62 19.63 2.16
C ILE A 730 -2.44 19.24 3.63
N GLU A 731 -3.45 19.48 4.46
CA GLU A 731 -3.38 19.23 5.90
C GLU A 731 -3.87 17.83 6.31
N GLY A 732 -3.72 17.50 7.59
CA GLY A 732 -4.12 16.22 8.19
C GLY A 732 -4.85 16.41 9.53
N GLU A 733 -5.58 17.51 9.67
CA GLU A 733 -6.25 17.95 10.90
C GLU A 733 -7.63 18.59 10.66
N GLU A 734 -8.15 18.66 9.42
CA GLU A 734 -9.37 19.40 9.07
C GLU A 734 -10.58 18.88 9.87
N GLU A 735 -10.70 17.54 9.93
CA GLU A 735 -11.76 16.80 10.61
C GLU A 735 -11.74 16.98 12.14
N THR A 736 -10.67 17.58 12.69
CA THR A 736 -10.58 18.02 14.09
C THR A 736 -10.30 19.52 14.26
N GLY A 737 -10.50 20.31 13.20
CA GLY A 737 -10.50 21.78 13.21
C GLY A 737 -9.21 22.47 12.80
N SER A 738 -8.42 21.87 11.92
CA SER A 738 -7.20 22.43 11.32
C SER A 738 -6.13 22.86 12.35
N ALA A 739 -6.01 22.09 13.43
CA ALA A 739 -5.23 22.44 14.61
C ALA A 739 -3.71 22.51 14.34
N GLY A 740 -3.18 23.73 14.22
CA GLY A 740 -1.77 23.99 13.90
C GLY A 740 -1.49 24.30 12.43
N PHE A 741 -2.51 24.27 11.56
CA PHE A 741 -2.37 24.57 10.14
C PHE A 741 -1.96 26.03 9.90
N GLN A 742 -2.64 26.98 10.56
CA GLN A 742 -2.35 28.40 10.37
C GLN A 742 -0.92 28.76 10.77
N GLU A 743 -0.43 28.17 11.87
CA GLU A 743 0.94 28.31 12.34
C GLU A 743 1.94 27.70 11.35
N ALA A 744 1.63 26.53 10.79
CA ALA A 744 2.47 25.89 9.78
C ALA A 744 2.57 26.73 8.49
N ILE A 745 1.45 27.29 8.02
CA ILE A 745 1.42 28.18 6.84
C ILE A 745 2.20 29.48 7.12
N LYS A 746 1.90 30.19 8.21
CA LYS A 746 2.58 31.45 8.60
C LYS A 746 4.10 31.28 8.73
N ARG A 747 4.56 30.20 9.37
CA ARG A 747 6.00 29.88 9.52
C ARG A 747 6.70 29.55 8.20
N ASN A 748 5.96 29.19 7.16
CA ASN A 748 6.50 28.77 5.86
C ASN A 748 6.03 29.68 4.71
N ARG A 749 5.54 30.90 5.00
CA ARG A 749 5.00 31.83 3.99
C ARG A 749 6.02 32.09 2.86
N ASP A 750 7.31 32.23 3.19
CA ASP A 750 8.37 32.47 2.19
C ASP A 750 8.57 31.29 1.22
N LEU A 751 8.35 30.06 1.68
CA LEU A 751 8.44 28.84 0.86
C LEU A 751 7.21 28.69 -0.06
N ILE A 752 6.03 29.00 0.48
CA ILE A 752 4.77 29.06 -0.27
C ILE A 752 4.79 30.22 -1.28
N GLY A 753 5.46 31.32 -0.93
CA GLY A 753 5.56 32.57 -1.69
C GLY A 753 4.21 33.25 -1.91
N ASP A 754 4.22 34.32 -2.72
CA ASP A 754 3.01 35.06 -3.03
C ASP A 754 2.13 34.29 -4.04
N ILE A 755 0.82 34.39 -3.82
CA ILE A 755 -0.23 33.62 -4.51
C ILE A 755 -1.14 34.60 -5.26
N ASP A 756 -1.54 34.25 -6.48
CA ASP A 756 -2.39 35.07 -7.33
C ASP A 756 -3.88 34.66 -7.26
N VAL A 757 -4.15 33.39 -6.93
CA VAL A 757 -5.50 32.83 -6.74
C VAL A 757 -5.44 31.54 -5.89
N ILE A 758 -6.46 31.32 -5.07
CA ILE A 758 -6.64 30.10 -4.28
C ILE A 758 -7.67 29.19 -4.97
N LEU A 759 -7.44 27.88 -4.96
CA LEU A 759 -8.35 26.84 -5.45
C LEU A 759 -8.70 25.89 -4.31
N VAL A 760 -9.98 25.60 -4.12
CA VAL A 760 -10.46 24.63 -3.12
C VAL A 760 -11.42 23.65 -3.79
N SER A 761 -11.34 22.37 -3.42
CA SER A 761 -12.28 21.33 -3.85
C SER A 761 -12.79 20.51 -2.66
N ASN A 762 -13.23 21.20 -1.60
CA ASN A 762 -13.86 20.59 -0.42
C ASN A 762 -15.32 21.06 -0.25
N SER A 763 -16.21 20.65 -1.15
CA SER A 763 -17.66 20.88 -1.12
C SER A 763 -18.36 20.01 -2.17
N TYR A 764 -19.69 20.03 -2.20
CA TYR A 764 -20.52 19.07 -2.93
C TYR A 764 -21.50 19.76 -3.89
N TRP A 765 -21.83 19.12 -5.01
CA TRP A 765 -22.94 19.57 -5.85
C TRP A 765 -24.27 19.42 -5.09
N ILE A 766 -25.21 20.35 -5.29
CA ILE A 766 -26.51 20.31 -4.61
C ILE A 766 -27.42 19.15 -5.06
N GLY A 767 -27.12 18.54 -6.21
CA GLY A 767 -27.79 17.37 -6.79
C GLY A 767 -26.77 16.37 -7.32
N GLU A 768 -27.13 15.65 -8.38
CA GLU A 768 -26.23 14.72 -9.10
C GLU A 768 -26.07 15.10 -10.60
N ASP A 769 -26.98 15.94 -11.10
CA ASP A 769 -27.16 16.26 -12.53
C ASP A 769 -26.50 17.59 -12.94
N TRP A 770 -26.51 18.58 -12.04
CA TRP A 770 -26.07 19.95 -12.32
C TRP A 770 -24.72 20.24 -11.68
N PRO A 771 -23.67 20.59 -12.47
CA PRO A 771 -22.39 20.99 -11.92
C PRO A 771 -22.54 22.29 -11.12
N CYS A 772 -21.72 22.45 -10.08
CA CYS A 772 -21.83 23.55 -9.14
C CYS A 772 -20.53 24.35 -9.02
N LEU A 773 -20.64 25.60 -8.57
CA LEU A 773 -19.57 26.42 -8.03
C LEU A 773 -20.00 26.96 -6.67
N THR A 774 -19.18 26.72 -5.65
CA THR A 774 -19.46 27.20 -4.30
C THR A 774 -18.92 28.62 -4.16
N PHE A 775 -19.75 29.57 -3.74
CA PHE A 775 -19.36 30.98 -3.56
C PHE A 775 -19.50 31.48 -2.13
N GLY A 776 -19.88 30.61 -1.18
CA GLY A 776 -19.89 30.98 0.23
C GLY A 776 -20.18 29.83 1.17
N LEU A 777 -19.50 29.85 2.31
CA LEU A 777 -19.65 28.90 3.41
C LEU A 777 -20.11 29.64 4.66
N ARG A 778 -20.68 28.92 5.63
CA ARG A 778 -20.91 29.46 6.95
C ARG A 778 -19.64 29.40 7.79
N GLY A 779 -19.54 30.24 8.80
CA GLY A 779 -18.63 30.02 9.91
C GLY A 779 -19.27 29.10 10.95
N VAL A 780 -18.48 28.61 11.90
CA VAL A 780 -18.98 27.84 13.04
C VAL A 780 -18.23 28.19 14.32
N ILE A 781 -18.95 28.20 15.44
CA ILE A 781 -18.43 28.30 16.81
C ILE A 781 -18.92 27.05 17.53
N HIS A 782 -18.01 26.16 17.94
CA HIS A 782 -18.34 25.05 18.83
C HIS A 782 -18.06 25.43 20.28
N ALA A 783 -18.99 25.10 21.17
CA ALA A 783 -18.93 25.44 22.57
C ALA A 783 -19.39 24.29 23.47
N THR A 784 -18.70 24.14 24.60
CA THR A 784 -19.11 23.23 25.68
C THR A 784 -19.61 24.07 26.85
N LEU A 785 -20.90 23.89 27.18
CA LEU A 785 -21.50 24.42 28.40
C LEU A 785 -21.35 23.35 29.48
N ARG A 786 -20.93 23.71 30.68
CA ARG A 786 -20.86 22.78 31.82
C ARG A 786 -21.38 23.45 33.09
N VAL A 787 -22.41 22.86 33.70
CA VAL A 787 -22.92 23.25 35.01
C VAL A 787 -22.44 22.22 36.03
N GLN A 788 -21.80 22.69 37.11
CA GLN A 788 -21.25 21.84 38.17
C GLN A 788 -21.68 22.35 39.56
N SER A 789 -22.05 21.42 40.44
CA SER A 789 -22.26 21.66 41.87
C SER A 789 -20.96 21.57 42.67
N SER A 790 -21.00 22.12 43.88
CA SER A 790 -19.98 21.91 44.92
C SER A 790 -20.09 20.54 45.60
N ARG A 791 -21.19 19.81 45.37
CA ARG A 791 -21.50 18.50 45.97
C ARG A 791 -21.25 17.34 45.02
N GLU A 792 -21.07 16.15 45.60
CA GLU A 792 -21.06 14.87 44.87
C GLU A 792 -22.47 14.49 44.36
N ASN A 793 -22.56 13.35 43.67
CA ASN A 793 -23.83 12.85 43.12
C ASN A 793 -24.81 12.49 44.26
N LEU A 794 -26.06 12.95 44.17
CA LEU A 794 -27.07 12.78 45.22
C LEU A 794 -28.15 11.77 44.80
N HIS A 795 -28.72 11.05 45.78
CA HIS A 795 -29.86 10.17 45.52
C HIS A 795 -31.15 10.98 45.34
N SER A 796 -31.74 10.96 44.15
CA SER A 796 -32.90 11.81 43.80
C SER A 796 -34.13 11.57 44.69
N GLY A 797 -34.37 10.33 45.13
CA GLY A 797 -35.47 10.00 46.04
C GLY A 797 -35.30 10.51 47.48
N ILE A 798 -34.14 11.11 47.81
CA ILE A 798 -33.85 11.73 49.12
C ILE A 798 -33.69 13.25 48.98
N TRP A 799 -33.07 13.72 47.89
CA TRP A 799 -32.68 15.13 47.70
C TRP A 799 -33.44 15.87 46.59
N GLY A 800 -34.25 15.17 45.80
CA GLY A 800 -34.99 15.75 44.67
C GLY A 800 -35.93 16.87 45.10
N GLY A 801 -35.83 18.02 44.44
CA GLY A 801 -36.56 19.24 44.80
C GLY A 801 -36.08 19.95 46.06
N ALA A 802 -35.14 19.39 46.84
CA ALA A 802 -34.51 20.03 48.00
C ALA A 802 -33.15 20.70 47.69
N THR A 803 -32.57 20.41 46.52
CA THR A 803 -31.26 20.95 46.07
C THR A 803 -31.33 21.54 44.67
N ALA A 804 -30.45 22.48 44.33
CA ALA A 804 -30.32 22.98 42.96
C ALA A 804 -29.59 21.97 42.07
N GLU A 805 -30.28 21.41 41.07
CA GLU A 805 -29.81 20.27 40.28
C GLU A 805 -29.07 20.72 39.00
N PRO A 806 -27.78 20.38 38.80
CA PRO A 806 -26.98 20.85 37.65
C PRO A 806 -27.56 20.53 36.28
N LEU A 807 -28.22 19.37 36.12
CA LEU A 807 -28.90 18.99 34.87
C LEU A 807 -30.13 19.87 34.60
N THR A 808 -30.93 20.15 35.63
CA THR A 808 -32.11 21.01 35.53
C THR A 808 -31.72 22.45 35.22
N ASP A 809 -30.65 22.96 35.83
CA ASP A 809 -30.10 24.28 35.50
C ASP A 809 -29.54 24.35 34.07
N LEU A 810 -28.83 23.29 33.61
CA LEU A 810 -28.34 23.19 32.24
C LEU A 810 -29.48 23.17 31.21
N VAL A 811 -30.53 22.36 31.43
CA VAL A 811 -31.70 22.31 30.54
C VAL A 811 -32.41 23.67 30.46
N ARG A 812 -32.49 24.42 31.56
CA ARG A 812 -33.08 25.77 31.58
C ARG A 812 -32.27 26.80 30.79
N ILE A 813 -30.93 26.79 30.86
CA ILE A 813 -30.11 27.71 30.03
C ILE A 813 -30.05 27.28 28.56
N LEU A 814 -30.17 26.00 28.24
CA LEU A 814 -30.31 25.55 26.85
C LEU A 814 -31.67 25.99 26.27
N ALA A 815 -32.75 25.86 27.05
CA ALA A 815 -34.09 26.31 26.66
C ALA A 815 -34.22 27.83 26.48
N SER A 816 -33.28 28.64 26.98
CA SER A 816 -33.26 30.09 26.75
C SER A 816 -32.55 30.49 25.46
N LEU A 817 -31.90 29.57 24.73
CA LEU A 817 -31.18 29.88 23.49
C LEU A 817 -32.11 30.00 22.27
N THR A 818 -33.25 29.31 22.26
CA THR A 818 -34.19 29.26 21.12
C THR A 818 -35.62 29.33 21.60
N ALA A 819 -36.45 30.15 20.93
CA ALA A 819 -37.89 30.15 21.12
C ALA A 819 -38.55 28.88 20.51
N PRO A 820 -39.83 28.58 20.83
CA PRO A 820 -40.52 27.38 20.35
C PRO A 820 -40.69 27.26 18.82
N ASP A 821 -40.46 28.35 18.08
CA ASP A 821 -40.44 28.41 16.61
C ASP A 821 -39.04 28.11 16.02
N GLY A 822 -38.02 27.94 16.86
CA GLY A 822 -36.62 27.81 16.48
C GLY A 822 -35.82 29.12 16.41
N THR A 823 -36.45 30.28 16.64
CA THR A 823 -35.77 31.58 16.55
C THR A 823 -34.76 31.75 17.69
N VAL A 824 -33.48 31.95 17.36
CA VAL A 824 -32.40 32.17 18.34
C VAL A 824 -32.64 33.46 19.16
N GLN A 825 -32.64 33.34 20.48
CA GLN A 825 -33.03 34.41 21.42
C GLN A 825 -31.87 35.27 21.94
N ILE A 826 -30.64 35.02 21.49
CA ILE A 826 -29.46 35.78 21.88
C ILE A 826 -29.62 37.24 21.40
N PRO A 827 -29.56 38.26 22.29
CA PRO A 827 -29.72 39.66 21.91
C PRO A 827 -28.72 40.11 20.85
N GLY A 828 -29.21 40.74 19.78
CA GLY A 828 -28.36 41.17 18.66
C GLY A 828 -27.76 40.03 17.83
N PHE A 829 -28.32 38.81 17.86
CA PHE A 829 -27.81 37.71 17.02
C PHE A 829 -28.04 37.95 15.52
N LEU A 830 -29.16 38.56 15.16
CA LEU A 830 -29.58 38.80 13.76
C LEU A 830 -29.33 40.23 13.25
N SER A 831 -28.73 41.12 14.05
CA SER A 831 -28.55 42.54 13.67
C SER A 831 -27.69 42.70 12.42
N ASP A 832 -26.65 41.89 12.31
CA ASP A 832 -25.55 42.05 11.36
C ASP A 832 -25.68 41.09 10.17
N VAL A 833 -26.83 40.43 10.00
CA VAL A 833 -27.06 39.47 8.91
C VAL A 833 -27.34 40.19 7.59
N ARG A 834 -26.42 40.06 6.62
CA ARG A 834 -26.54 40.70 5.29
C ARG A 834 -27.89 40.44 4.63
N ARG A 835 -28.60 41.50 4.23
CA ARG A 835 -29.88 41.40 3.49
C ARG A 835 -29.71 40.63 2.17
N LEU A 836 -30.78 39.97 1.71
CA LEU A 836 -30.77 39.24 0.42
C LEU A 836 -30.92 40.23 -0.74
N THR A 837 -30.00 40.19 -1.71
CA THR A 837 -30.06 41.02 -2.92
C THR A 837 -30.93 40.36 -3.99
N ALA A 838 -31.43 41.15 -4.96
CA ALA A 838 -32.17 40.61 -6.11
C ALA A 838 -31.30 39.68 -6.98
N ALA A 839 -29.99 39.94 -7.09
CA ALA A 839 -29.06 39.10 -7.83
C ALA A 839 -28.86 37.73 -7.14
N GLU A 840 -28.57 37.72 -5.84
CA GLU A 840 -28.37 36.48 -5.07
C GLU A 840 -29.68 35.65 -4.98
N ARG A 841 -30.84 36.33 -4.87
CA ARG A 841 -32.17 35.72 -4.98
C ARG A 841 -32.34 34.98 -6.31
N LYS A 842 -31.97 35.62 -7.44
CA LYS A 842 -32.09 35.03 -8.78
C LYS A 842 -31.24 33.77 -8.95
N LEU A 843 -30.09 33.67 -8.29
CA LEU A 843 -29.29 32.43 -8.28
C LEU A 843 -30.08 31.27 -7.66
N TYR A 844 -30.73 31.50 -6.51
CA TYR A 844 -31.49 30.46 -5.83
C TYR A 844 -32.79 30.10 -6.57
N GLU A 845 -33.46 31.08 -7.16
CA GLU A 845 -34.60 30.85 -8.05
C GLU A 845 -34.19 30.01 -9.28
N THR A 846 -32.99 30.24 -9.82
CA THR A 846 -32.41 29.41 -10.90
C THR A 846 -32.13 27.97 -10.44
N ILE A 847 -31.59 27.78 -9.23
CA ILE A 847 -31.37 26.44 -8.65
C ILE A 847 -32.70 25.70 -8.47
N VAL A 848 -33.70 26.34 -7.86
CA VAL A 848 -35.03 25.76 -7.66
C VAL A 848 -35.67 25.40 -9.01
N GLN A 849 -35.57 26.28 -10.01
CA GLN A 849 -36.06 26.02 -11.37
C GLN A 849 -35.37 24.82 -12.03
N ARG A 850 -34.03 24.74 -11.96
CA ARG A 850 -33.22 23.66 -12.57
C ARG A 850 -33.42 22.31 -11.88
N CYS A 851 -33.87 22.30 -10.63
CA CYS A 851 -34.21 21.08 -9.88
C CYS A 851 -35.67 20.61 -10.08
N GLN A 852 -36.54 21.38 -10.78
CA GLN A 852 -37.97 21.05 -10.88
C GLN A 852 -38.24 19.65 -11.43
N GLY A 853 -39.17 18.93 -10.79
CA GLY A 853 -39.57 17.57 -11.16
C GLY A 853 -38.63 16.46 -10.68
N GLY A 854 -37.36 16.76 -10.37
CA GLY A 854 -36.37 15.78 -9.89
C GLY A 854 -36.39 15.56 -8.38
N ASP A 855 -35.81 14.44 -7.94
CA ASP A 855 -35.65 14.12 -6.51
C ASP A 855 -34.76 15.13 -5.76
N THR A 856 -33.85 15.81 -6.46
CA THR A 856 -33.07 16.93 -5.92
C THR A 856 -33.95 18.02 -5.31
N LEU A 857 -35.11 18.36 -5.91
CA LEU A 857 -36.05 19.33 -5.34
C LEU A 857 -36.61 18.86 -3.98
N LYS A 858 -36.89 17.56 -3.86
CA LYS A 858 -37.32 16.95 -2.60
C LYS A 858 -36.18 17.02 -1.58
N LYS A 859 -34.95 16.65 -1.96
CA LYS A 859 -33.73 16.79 -1.12
C LYS A 859 -33.54 18.23 -0.62
N LEU A 860 -33.99 19.27 -1.34
CA LEU A 860 -33.90 20.66 -0.85
C LEU A 860 -34.78 20.95 0.37
N THR A 861 -35.84 20.17 0.62
CA THR A 861 -36.80 20.33 1.72
C THR A 861 -36.84 19.14 2.68
N SER A 862 -36.27 17.99 2.31
CA SER A 862 -36.11 16.82 3.19
C SER A 862 -35.48 17.19 4.54
N GLY A 863 -36.15 16.83 5.63
CA GLY A 863 -35.71 17.15 7.00
C GLY A 863 -35.88 18.61 7.41
N SER A 864 -36.39 19.49 6.53
CA SER A 864 -36.72 20.87 6.87
C SER A 864 -38.16 21.00 7.37
N THR A 865 -38.40 21.93 8.29
CA THR A 865 -39.74 22.43 8.62
C THR A 865 -40.29 23.39 7.55
N ILE A 866 -39.45 23.82 6.60
CA ILE A 866 -39.79 24.75 5.54
C ILE A 866 -40.12 23.97 4.26
N SER A 867 -41.39 24.02 3.84
CA SER A 867 -41.88 23.32 2.64
C SER A 867 -41.60 24.05 1.32
N ASP A 868 -41.22 25.33 1.36
CA ASP A 868 -40.72 26.06 0.18
C ASP A 868 -39.23 25.78 -0.04
N PRO A 869 -38.83 25.20 -1.20
CA PRO A 869 -37.42 25.00 -1.53
C PRO A 869 -36.60 26.29 -1.54
N LEU A 870 -37.16 27.42 -1.97
CA LEU A 870 -36.42 28.68 -2.07
C LEU A 870 -36.09 29.24 -0.67
N GLN A 871 -37.08 29.32 0.21
CA GLN A 871 -36.87 29.72 1.59
C GLN A 871 -36.03 28.70 2.38
N SER A 872 -36.12 27.40 2.06
CA SER A 872 -35.19 26.39 2.61
C SER A 872 -33.74 26.71 2.25
N LEU A 873 -33.42 27.03 0.99
CA LEU A 873 -32.06 27.44 0.60
C LEU A 873 -31.61 28.71 1.34
N ILE A 874 -32.45 29.75 1.39
CA ILE A 874 -32.16 30.99 2.11
C ILE A 874 -31.84 30.71 3.59
N THR A 875 -32.66 29.87 4.25
CA THR A 875 -32.49 29.51 5.67
C THR A 875 -31.31 28.54 5.89
N ARG A 876 -30.95 27.69 4.92
CA ARG A 876 -29.80 26.75 5.04
C ARG A 876 -28.46 27.35 4.65
N TRP A 877 -28.41 28.49 3.95
CA TRP A 877 -27.16 29.09 3.47
C TRP A 877 -26.89 30.52 3.97
N ARG A 878 -27.93 31.34 4.19
CA ARG A 878 -27.77 32.77 4.50
C ARG A 878 -28.16 33.20 5.92
N GLN A 879 -28.99 32.43 6.61
CA GLN A 879 -29.35 32.72 8.00
C GLN A 879 -28.33 32.06 8.95
N PRO A 880 -28.02 32.65 10.11
CA PRO A 880 -27.28 31.96 11.16
C PRO A 880 -28.18 30.93 11.86
N ALA A 881 -27.59 29.99 12.58
CA ALA A 881 -28.32 28.92 13.27
C ALA A 881 -27.63 28.49 14.57
N LEU A 882 -28.38 27.86 15.48
CA LEU A 882 -27.85 27.28 16.72
C LEU A 882 -28.36 25.84 16.85
N SER A 883 -27.49 24.91 17.25
CA SER A 883 -27.83 23.49 17.42
C SER A 883 -27.21 22.93 18.70
N VAL A 884 -28.00 22.16 19.47
CA VAL A 884 -27.54 21.39 20.63
C VAL A 884 -27.34 19.94 20.16
N HIS A 885 -26.13 19.40 20.33
CA HIS A 885 -25.73 18.11 19.77
C HIS A 885 -25.79 16.96 20.77
N LYS A 886 -25.41 17.24 22.02
CA LYS A 886 -25.23 16.24 23.07
C LYS A 886 -25.51 16.87 24.43
N VAL A 887 -26.08 16.10 25.35
CA VAL A 887 -26.16 16.42 26.78
C VAL A 887 -25.64 15.21 27.55
N GLU A 888 -24.77 15.44 28.53
CA GLU A 888 -24.07 14.43 29.30
C GLU A 888 -24.12 14.76 30.80
N VAL A 889 -23.91 13.73 31.63
CA VAL A 889 -23.93 13.84 33.10
C VAL A 889 -22.72 13.10 33.69
N VAL A 890 -22.13 13.65 34.75
CA VAL A 890 -20.96 13.07 35.41
C VAL A 890 -21.40 12.06 36.47
N GLY A 891 -21.40 10.78 36.10
CA GLY A 891 -21.72 9.67 37.00
C GLY A 891 -22.05 8.39 36.24
N PRO A 892 -22.25 7.25 36.94
CA PRO A 892 -22.79 6.05 36.32
C PRO A 892 -24.23 6.31 35.85
N ALA A 893 -24.63 5.71 34.73
CA ALA A 893 -25.96 5.84 34.14
C ALA A 893 -27.06 5.06 34.90
N GLN A 894 -27.08 5.21 36.23
CA GLN A 894 -28.08 4.61 37.12
C GLN A 894 -29.34 5.47 37.17
N LYS A 895 -30.50 4.82 37.28
CA LYS A 895 -31.78 5.51 37.50
C LYS A 895 -31.80 6.10 38.92
N SER A 896 -32.51 7.21 39.08
CA SER A 896 -32.71 7.90 40.36
C SER A 896 -31.48 8.63 40.97
N LEU A 897 -30.54 9.09 40.14
CA LEU A 897 -29.39 9.91 40.54
C LEU A 897 -29.55 11.39 40.13
N ILE A 898 -29.20 12.34 41.02
CA ILE A 898 -28.92 13.75 40.67
C ILE A 898 -27.40 13.86 40.42
N PRO A 899 -26.96 14.29 39.22
CA PRO A 899 -25.54 14.37 38.90
C PRO A 899 -24.89 15.64 39.47
N SER A 900 -23.66 15.50 39.98
CA SER A 900 -22.80 16.59 40.46
C SER A 900 -22.41 17.59 39.36
N ALA A 901 -22.37 17.15 38.10
CA ALA A 901 -22.21 18.02 36.96
C ALA A 901 -22.92 17.49 35.72
N ALA A 902 -23.36 18.40 34.86
CA ALA A 902 -23.90 18.13 33.54
C ALA A 902 -23.23 19.03 32.50
N SER A 903 -23.08 18.54 31.27
CA SER A 903 -22.47 19.28 30.16
C SER A 903 -23.26 19.13 28.86
N ALA A 904 -23.19 20.13 27.99
CA ALA A 904 -23.80 20.10 26.67
C ALA A 904 -22.87 20.65 25.60
N ALA A 905 -22.84 19.97 24.46
CA ALA A 905 -22.13 20.40 23.26
C ALA A 905 -23.09 21.16 22.33
N VAL A 906 -22.72 22.39 21.95
CA VAL A 906 -23.53 23.30 21.13
C VAL A 906 -22.68 23.84 19.98
N SER A 907 -23.27 24.05 18.80
CA SER A 907 -22.65 24.85 17.75
C SER A 907 -23.52 26.01 17.31
N ILE A 908 -22.90 27.15 17.03
CA ILE A 908 -23.51 28.30 16.37
C ILE A 908 -22.92 28.38 14.97
N ARG A 909 -23.75 28.38 13.92
CA ARG A 909 -23.34 28.65 12.55
C ARG A 909 -23.54 30.13 12.25
N ILE A 910 -22.50 30.82 11.79
CA ILE A 910 -22.51 32.26 11.48
C ILE A 910 -22.43 32.52 9.97
N VAL A 911 -22.76 33.75 9.56
CA VAL A 911 -22.95 34.15 8.15
C VAL A 911 -22.33 35.53 7.88
N PRO A 912 -22.13 35.92 6.59
CA PRO A 912 -21.48 37.18 6.23
C PRO A 912 -21.98 38.41 6.98
N ASP A 913 -20.99 39.24 7.33
CA ASP A 913 -21.04 40.45 8.17
C ASP A 913 -21.18 40.22 9.70
N GLN A 914 -21.37 38.98 10.18
CA GLN A 914 -21.25 38.67 11.61
C GLN A 914 -19.78 38.46 12.03
N SER A 915 -19.35 39.00 13.17
CA SER A 915 -18.01 38.76 13.72
C SER A 915 -18.01 37.62 14.75
N LEU A 916 -17.06 36.67 14.62
CA LEU A 916 -16.82 35.61 15.61
C LEU A 916 -16.75 36.14 17.05
N THR A 917 -15.92 37.15 17.30
CA THR A 917 -15.67 37.71 18.63
C THR A 917 -16.94 38.31 19.26
N ASP A 918 -17.74 39.01 18.45
CA ASP A 918 -19.00 39.61 18.88
C ASP A 918 -20.07 38.55 19.17
N ILE A 919 -20.25 37.56 18.29
CA ILE A 919 -21.22 36.47 18.51
C ILE A 919 -20.83 35.62 19.73
N ILE A 920 -19.54 35.34 19.95
CA ILE A 920 -19.05 34.67 21.17
C ILE A 920 -19.34 35.51 22.43
N SER A 921 -19.17 36.84 22.35
CA SER A 921 -19.47 37.77 23.44
C SER A 921 -20.97 37.79 23.77
N LYS A 922 -21.83 38.01 22.76
CA LYS A 922 -23.30 38.00 22.86
C LYS A 922 -23.80 36.66 23.44
N PHE A 923 -23.28 35.52 22.97
CA PHE A 923 -23.62 34.19 23.47
C PHE A 923 -23.22 33.97 24.93
N LYS A 924 -21.99 34.31 25.32
CA LYS A 924 -21.53 34.19 26.72
C LYS A 924 -22.30 35.14 27.66
N ALA A 925 -22.61 36.35 27.22
CA ALA A 925 -23.43 37.30 27.98
C ALA A 925 -24.85 36.78 28.19
N HIS A 926 -25.49 36.26 27.14
CA HIS A 926 -26.83 35.65 27.21
C HIS A 926 -26.88 34.47 28.19
N LEU A 927 -25.95 33.53 28.08
CA LEU A 927 -25.87 32.38 28.99
C LEU A 927 -25.62 32.79 30.44
N THR A 928 -24.76 33.78 30.67
CA THR A 928 -24.46 34.30 32.02
C THR A 928 -25.70 34.97 32.63
N ALA A 929 -26.41 35.78 31.84
CA ALA A 929 -27.66 36.43 32.27
C ALA A 929 -28.76 35.40 32.56
N ALA A 930 -28.97 34.43 31.66
CA ALA A 930 -29.96 33.36 31.85
C ALA A 930 -29.65 32.54 33.11
N PHE A 931 -28.40 32.13 33.32
CA PHE A 931 -27.97 31.39 34.50
C PHE A 931 -28.17 32.17 35.81
N ALA A 932 -27.91 33.48 35.80
CA ALA A 932 -28.15 34.35 36.96
C ALA A 932 -29.64 34.43 37.36
N THR A 933 -30.58 34.27 36.42
CA THR A 933 -32.02 34.22 36.76
C THR A 933 -32.40 32.99 37.58
N LEU A 934 -31.63 31.89 37.50
CA LEU A 934 -31.92 30.64 38.18
C LEU A 934 -31.67 30.70 39.70
N ARG A 935 -30.88 31.67 40.18
CA ARG A 935 -30.51 31.86 41.60
C ARG A 935 -29.94 30.59 42.25
N THR A 936 -29.19 29.81 41.47
CA THR A 936 -28.56 28.55 41.84
C THR A 936 -27.20 28.74 42.52
N GLU A 937 -26.80 27.78 43.35
CA GLU A 937 -25.45 27.69 43.93
C GLU A 937 -24.45 26.98 43.00
N ASN A 938 -24.94 26.39 41.91
CA ASN A 938 -24.12 25.72 40.91
C ASN A 938 -23.27 26.73 40.11
N LYS A 939 -22.17 26.27 39.51
CA LYS A 939 -21.27 27.06 38.67
C LYS A 939 -21.44 26.69 37.20
N LEU A 940 -21.69 27.69 36.35
CA LEU A 940 -21.59 27.59 34.89
C LEU A 940 -20.15 27.87 34.42
N THR A 941 -19.66 27.04 33.49
CA THR A 941 -18.49 27.30 32.64
C THR A 941 -18.94 27.24 31.18
N VAL A 942 -18.46 28.17 30.34
CA VAL A 942 -18.70 28.19 28.89
C VAL A 942 -17.36 28.24 28.15
N GLU A 943 -16.96 27.09 27.64
CA GLU A 943 -15.73 26.89 26.87
C GLU A 943 -16.03 26.99 25.37
N ILE A 944 -15.16 27.65 24.61
CA ILE A 944 -15.21 27.66 23.14
C ILE A 944 -14.11 26.71 22.68
N THR A 945 -14.49 25.64 21.98
CA THR A 945 -13.59 24.52 21.66
C THR A 945 -12.99 24.64 20.26
N GLN A 946 -13.72 25.23 19.31
CA GLN A 946 -13.31 25.39 17.91
C GLN A 946 -14.06 26.58 17.29
N THR A 947 -13.40 27.29 16.37
CA THR A 947 -13.98 28.40 15.59
C THR A 947 -13.50 28.38 14.16
N ALA A 948 -14.42 28.59 13.21
CA ALA A 948 -14.13 28.93 11.82
C ALA A 948 -14.97 30.15 11.43
N ASP A 949 -14.40 31.09 10.70
CA ASP A 949 -15.17 32.23 10.18
C ASP A 949 -15.98 31.84 8.93
N TRP A 950 -16.90 32.69 8.51
CA TRP A 950 -17.64 32.50 7.25
C TRP A 950 -16.77 32.84 6.03
N TRP A 951 -17.19 32.34 4.86
CA TRP A 951 -16.57 32.66 3.58
C TRP A 951 -17.61 33.17 2.59
N LEU A 952 -17.23 34.12 1.74
CA LEU A 952 -18.04 34.59 0.62
C LEU A 952 -17.13 35.10 -0.51
N GLY A 953 -16.96 34.30 -1.55
CA GLY A 953 -16.12 34.62 -2.70
C GLY A 953 -16.74 35.66 -3.64
N ASP A 954 -15.88 36.35 -4.39
CA ASP A 954 -16.31 37.29 -5.42
C ASP A 954 -16.75 36.56 -6.71
N LEU A 955 -18.00 36.77 -7.12
CA LEU A 955 -18.59 36.19 -8.32
C LEU A 955 -18.16 36.90 -9.62
N GLU A 956 -17.75 38.18 -9.55
CA GLU A 956 -17.28 38.95 -10.70
C GLU A 956 -15.79 38.67 -11.02
N SER A 957 -15.11 37.95 -10.13
CA SER A 957 -13.71 37.53 -10.25
C SER A 957 -13.43 36.84 -11.61
N PRO A 958 -12.40 37.27 -12.36
CA PRO A 958 -12.08 36.65 -13.65
C PRO A 958 -11.67 35.18 -13.50
N PHE A 959 -11.13 34.79 -12.34
CA PHE A 959 -10.77 33.41 -12.00
C PHE A 959 -12.02 32.52 -11.86
N VAL A 960 -13.08 33.03 -11.21
CA VAL A 960 -14.39 32.34 -11.10
C VAL A 960 -15.07 32.27 -12.46
N SER A 961 -15.06 33.37 -13.23
CA SER A 961 -15.59 33.41 -14.60
C SER A 961 -14.89 32.40 -15.52
N ALA A 962 -13.57 32.22 -15.39
CA ALA A 962 -12.81 31.22 -16.13
C ALA A 962 -13.14 29.79 -15.70
N MET A 963 -13.35 29.54 -14.41
CA MET A 963 -13.75 28.21 -13.92
C MET A 963 -15.14 27.84 -14.45
N ALA A 964 -16.10 28.76 -14.37
CA ALA A 964 -17.45 28.56 -14.91
C ALA A 964 -17.42 28.20 -16.40
N LYS A 965 -16.62 28.92 -17.21
CA LYS A 965 -16.41 28.62 -18.64
C LYS A 965 -15.78 27.25 -18.87
N CYS A 966 -14.86 26.79 -18.03
CA CYS A 966 -14.30 25.44 -18.11
C CYS A 966 -15.32 24.35 -17.76
N ILE A 967 -16.19 24.60 -16.78
CA ILE A 967 -17.29 23.70 -16.40
C ILE A 967 -18.31 23.58 -17.55
N SER A 968 -18.83 24.70 -18.07
CA SER A 968 -19.77 24.70 -19.21
C SER A 968 -19.17 24.00 -20.44
N ALA A 969 -17.86 24.16 -20.68
CA ALA A 969 -17.14 23.52 -21.79
C ALA A 969 -16.81 22.03 -21.58
N GLN A 970 -17.04 21.46 -20.39
CA GLN A 970 -16.86 20.03 -20.12
C GLN A 970 -18.18 19.28 -19.91
N TRP A 971 -19.15 19.91 -19.26
CA TRP A 971 -20.45 19.32 -18.96
C TRP A 971 -21.55 19.69 -19.95
N HIS A 972 -21.32 20.69 -20.82
CA HIS A 972 -22.33 21.30 -21.69
C HIS A 972 -23.52 21.92 -20.95
N LEU A 973 -23.34 22.18 -19.64
CA LEU A 973 -24.32 22.77 -18.72
C LEU A 973 -23.63 23.88 -17.93
N ASP A 974 -24.27 25.04 -17.82
CA ASP A 974 -23.75 26.13 -16.98
C ASP A 974 -23.84 25.78 -15.48
N PRO A 975 -22.80 26.07 -14.68
CA PRO A 975 -22.78 25.73 -13.27
C PRO A 975 -23.83 26.50 -12.46
N LEU A 976 -24.40 25.83 -11.48
CA LEU A 976 -25.18 26.46 -10.41
C LEU A 976 -24.23 27.11 -9.40
N PHE A 977 -24.39 28.41 -9.17
CA PHE A 977 -23.69 29.12 -8.10
C PHE A 977 -24.40 28.85 -6.77
N ILE A 978 -23.80 28.01 -5.94
CA ILE A 978 -24.34 27.54 -4.66
C ILE A 978 -23.58 28.12 -3.47
N ARG A 979 -24.17 28.01 -2.29
CA ARG A 979 -23.49 28.15 -1.01
C ARG A 979 -23.62 26.83 -0.25
N GLU A 980 -22.94 26.69 0.88
CA GLU A 980 -23.18 25.57 1.79
C GLU A 980 -23.47 26.01 3.22
N GLY A 981 -24.09 25.11 3.98
CA GLY A 981 -24.31 25.28 5.43
C GLY A 981 -23.12 24.83 6.28
N GLY A 982 -22.12 24.19 5.67
CA GLY A 982 -20.86 23.78 6.28
C GLY A 982 -19.85 24.91 6.42
N SER A 983 -18.63 24.56 6.82
CA SER A 983 -17.51 25.47 7.10
C SER A 983 -16.20 24.77 6.75
N VAL A 984 -15.26 25.46 6.11
CA VAL A 984 -13.89 25.00 5.86
C VAL A 984 -12.96 25.99 6.58
N PRO A 985 -12.38 25.65 7.75
CA PRO A 985 -11.74 26.63 8.64
C PRO A 985 -10.56 27.38 8.00
N SER A 986 -9.83 26.68 7.14
CA SER A 986 -8.63 27.19 6.49
C SER A 986 -8.91 28.17 5.35
N LEU A 987 -10.12 28.21 4.77
CA LEU A 987 -10.39 29.02 3.57
C LEU A 987 -10.40 30.55 3.82
N PRO A 988 -11.15 31.11 4.80
CA PRO A 988 -11.09 32.54 5.11
C PRO A 988 -9.67 32.97 5.54
N PHE A 989 -8.97 32.09 6.26
CA PHE A 989 -7.60 32.31 6.69
C PHE A 989 -6.64 32.45 5.49
N LEU A 990 -6.72 31.56 4.50
CA LEU A 990 -5.83 31.59 3.34
C LEU A 990 -6.05 32.83 2.46
N GLU A 991 -7.30 33.27 2.25
CA GLU A 991 -7.56 34.55 1.56
C GLU A 991 -6.93 35.73 2.31
N GLN A 992 -7.02 35.75 3.65
CA GLN A 992 -6.44 36.81 4.48
C GLN A 992 -4.90 36.81 4.50
N GLU A 993 -4.26 35.64 4.59
CA GLU A 993 -2.80 35.49 4.70
C GLU A 993 -2.06 35.80 3.39
N PHE A 994 -2.69 35.49 2.24
CA PHE A 994 -2.11 35.71 0.92
C PHE A 994 -2.67 36.93 0.18
N GLY A 995 -3.79 37.50 0.61
CA GLY A 995 -4.45 38.62 -0.08
C GLY A 995 -5.03 38.23 -1.44
N ALA A 996 -5.31 36.95 -1.66
CA ALA A 996 -5.72 36.37 -2.93
C ALA A 996 -7.16 35.83 -2.86
N HIS A 997 -7.92 35.98 -3.95
CA HIS A 997 -9.29 35.45 -4.02
C HIS A 997 -9.32 33.94 -4.23
N ALA A 998 -10.31 33.28 -3.65
CA ALA A 998 -10.53 31.84 -3.78
C ALA A 998 -11.62 31.46 -4.81
N VAL A 999 -11.40 30.32 -5.46
CA VAL A 999 -12.37 29.62 -6.31
C VAL A 999 -12.66 28.26 -5.67
N HIS A 1000 -13.90 28.03 -5.23
CA HIS A 1000 -14.31 26.77 -4.61
C HIS A 1000 -15.08 25.93 -5.63
N PHE A 1001 -14.40 24.95 -6.23
CA PHE A 1001 -14.91 24.07 -7.26
C PHE A 1001 -15.22 22.68 -6.67
N PRO A 1002 -16.50 22.36 -6.38
CA PRO A 1002 -16.87 21.05 -5.87
C PRO A 1002 -16.73 19.96 -6.94
N ILE A 1003 -15.97 18.91 -6.64
CA ILE A 1003 -15.88 17.70 -7.46
C ILE A 1003 -16.94 16.67 -7.02
N GLY A 1004 -17.22 16.51 -5.71
CA GLY A 1004 -18.21 15.56 -5.19
C GLY A 1004 -19.68 15.97 -5.43
N THR A 1005 -20.62 15.06 -5.22
CA THR A 1005 -22.08 15.29 -5.35
C THR A 1005 -22.85 15.17 -4.02
N SER A 1006 -24.10 15.62 -4.00
CA SER A 1006 -25.03 15.49 -2.86
C SER A 1006 -25.31 14.05 -2.40
N SER A 1007 -24.85 13.06 -3.15
CA SER A 1007 -25.07 11.63 -2.89
C SER A 1007 -23.80 10.89 -2.47
N ASP A 1008 -22.72 11.62 -2.23
CA ASP A 1008 -21.38 11.08 -2.00
C ASP A 1008 -21.18 10.59 -0.55
N ASN A 1009 -22.18 10.79 0.32
CA ASN A 1009 -22.22 10.29 1.70
C ASN A 1009 -20.96 10.64 2.52
N ALA A 1010 -20.41 11.84 2.32
CA ALA A 1010 -19.36 12.40 3.16
C ALA A 1010 -19.70 12.28 4.65
N HIS A 1011 -18.71 11.86 5.44
CA HIS A 1011 -18.78 11.47 6.86
C HIS A 1011 -19.71 10.29 7.20
N LEU A 1012 -20.64 9.92 6.32
CA LEU A 1012 -21.61 8.84 6.51
C LEU A 1012 -21.06 7.48 6.03
N PRO A 1013 -21.79 6.38 6.29
CA PRO A 1013 -21.48 5.07 5.74
C PRO A 1013 -21.73 5.00 4.22
N ASN A 1014 -20.98 4.12 3.54
CA ASN A 1014 -20.97 4.01 2.09
C ASN A 1014 -20.62 5.34 1.39
N GLU A 1015 -19.67 6.09 1.96
CA GLU A 1015 -19.05 7.23 1.28
C GLU A 1015 -18.53 6.81 -0.11
N ARG A 1016 -18.79 7.66 -1.11
CA ARG A 1016 -18.53 7.36 -2.51
C ARG A 1016 -18.24 8.61 -3.34
N ILE A 1017 -17.61 8.45 -4.50
CA ILE A 1017 -17.41 9.53 -5.50
C ILE A 1017 -17.63 9.01 -6.92
N ARG A 1018 -18.24 9.80 -7.79
CA ARG A 1018 -18.52 9.41 -9.19
C ARG A 1018 -17.24 9.49 -10.03
N VAL A 1019 -16.93 8.42 -10.78
CA VAL A 1019 -15.72 8.36 -11.64
C VAL A 1019 -15.67 9.53 -12.62
N LEU A 1020 -16.79 9.75 -13.31
CA LEU A 1020 -16.96 10.85 -14.26
C LEU A 1020 -16.67 12.23 -13.64
N ASN A 1021 -16.94 12.41 -12.33
CA ASN A 1021 -16.66 13.67 -11.64
C ASN A 1021 -15.15 13.85 -11.38
N LEU A 1022 -14.42 12.79 -11.02
CA LEU A 1022 -12.95 12.86 -10.89
C LEU A 1022 -12.28 13.18 -12.23
N GLU A 1023 -12.67 12.48 -13.29
CA GLU A 1023 -12.10 12.66 -14.65
C GLU A 1023 -12.44 14.03 -15.24
N HIS A 1024 -13.70 14.47 -15.12
CA HIS A 1024 -14.10 15.81 -15.52
C HIS A 1024 -13.47 16.88 -14.63
N GLY A 1025 -13.31 16.64 -13.32
CA GLY A 1025 -12.64 17.54 -12.39
C GLY A 1025 -11.19 17.80 -12.78
N GLN A 1026 -10.42 16.73 -13.01
CA GLN A 1026 -9.06 16.80 -13.55
C GLN A 1026 -9.01 17.58 -14.88
N THR A 1027 -9.96 17.31 -15.79
CA THR A 1027 -10.00 17.95 -17.12
C THR A 1027 -10.37 19.44 -17.05
N ILE A 1028 -11.33 19.81 -16.21
CA ILE A 1028 -11.76 21.19 -15.96
C ILE A 1028 -10.61 21.99 -15.35
N VAL A 1029 -9.93 21.43 -14.35
CA VAL A 1029 -8.80 22.08 -13.66
C VAL A 1029 -7.60 22.21 -14.60
N SER A 1030 -7.32 21.21 -15.44
CA SER A 1030 -6.27 21.31 -16.47
C SER A 1030 -6.58 22.47 -17.44
N LYS A 1031 -7.80 22.54 -17.98
CA LYS A 1031 -8.26 23.65 -18.84
C LYS A 1031 -8.21 25.02 -18.12
N TRP A 1032 -8.53 25.04 -16.82
CA TRP A 1032 -8.53 26.26 -16.01
C TRP A 1032 -7.11 26.78 -15.75
N LEU A 1033 -6.17 25.91 -15.34
CA LEU A 1033 -4.76 26.28 -15.11
C LEU A 1033 -4.12 26.91 -16.36
N THR A 1034 -4.45 26.43 -17.57
CA THR A 1034 -4.03 27.06 -18.83
C THR A 1034 -4.63 28.46 -18.99
N ARG A 1035 -5.94 28.64 -18.74
CA ARG A 1035 -6.61 29.96 -18.82
C ARG A 1035 -6.11 30.97 -17.78
N ILE A 1036 -5.68 30.52 -16.59
CA ILE A 1036 -5.18 31.43 -15.54
C ILE A 1036 -3.90 32.16 -15.97
N ALA A 1037 -3.13 31.63 -16.93
CA ALA A 1037 -1.99 32.31 -17.53
C ALA A 1037 -2.35 33.43 -18.54
N GLU A 1038 -3.63 33.54 -18.95
CA GLU A 1038 -4.12 34.53 -19.92
C GLU A 1038 -4.83 35.72 -19.26
N ILE A 1039 -5.14 35.58 -17.96
CA ILE A 1039 -5.66 36.61 -17.03
C ILE A 1039 -4.45 37.30 -16.38
#